data_AF-A0A2G9XNB7-F1
#
_entry.id   AF-A0A2G9XNB7-F1
#
_cell.length_a   1.000
_cell.length_b   1.000
_cell.length_c   1.000
_cell.angle_alpha   90.00
_cell.angle_beta   90.00
_cell.angle_gamma   90.00
#
_symmetry.space_group_name_H-M   'P 1'
#
loop_
_entity.id
_entity.type
_entity.pdbx_description
1 polymer ?
#
loop_
_entity_poly.entity_id
_entity_poly.type
_entity_poly.pdbx_seq_one_letter_code
_entity_poly.pdbx_strand_id
1 'polypeptide(L)'
;MDNHVNRHKKILVCLCLTLLTFIVFWHVQYHYFIHYDDMLYVTENRHVQGGLSWGNVVWAFTTYHASNWHPLTWLSLMLDYELFRLNPAGYHWTNVLFHIANTLLLFLVLNRMTGAIWRSGFVAALFALHPLHVESVAWVAERKDVLSTLFWMLTIYAYVFYVERPGIKRYLTVFVCFSLGLMAKPMLVTLPFVLLLLDYWPLGRTPFTTVEGHIYSQKGEACHHRVSSGKSTVAHLVVEKIPLIVLSIFSSILTLFAQKNWQAVVSLDAVRLDYRVANAFISSAKYIEKTFWPKDLALFYPYIMGIFSPWRIMCSFLLFVGISVVVIREIRRYPHLMVGWLWYLGTLIPVIGLVQVGSQAMADRYTYVPLIGLFIMVSWGVQDLLSNWRYRMQFFLLSSGLIFSILMVLSWMQVQHWQSSITLFEHALRVTKGNYLVHNNLGVALFQDGKSDEAMVHFAKACQIKPDYYDAYNNMGLVLGSQGKVDEAIAHYYKALKIKPDHPETHNNLGVALVSLGRYNDAIVQYTEALRINPGCAMAHNNLGIAFANLGRLHEAIECFKKALEINPDYDDALNNMGSALARRGDVRNAVYYFEKALQLDANNAMVHNNLGMALARTGRYDDAVLHFREALKIRPDYLEAYNNLQTTLRHIKDAERSTR
;
A
#
# COMPACT_ATOMS: atom_id res chain seq x y z
N MET A 1 10.98 19.43 44.58
CA MET A 1 9.73 19.87 43.93
C MET A 1 9.82 19.91 42.40
N ASP A 2 10.93 20.39 41.80
CA ASP A 2 11.05 20.55 40.33
C ASP A 2 10.92 19.26 39.50
N ASN A 3 11.44 18.13 39.98
CA ASN A 3 11.29 16.84 39.27
C ASN A 3 9.82 16.36 39.23
N HIS A 4 9.03 16.64 40.28
CA HIS A 4 7.60 16.31 40.29
C HIS A 4 6.82 17.23 39.36
N VAL A 5 7.08 18.54 39.38
CA VAL A 5 6.41 19.50 38.49
C VAL A 5 6.70 19.18 37.01
N ASN A 6 7.95 18.86 36.68
CA ASN A 6 8.31 18.48 35.31
C ASN A 6 7.67 17.14 34.89
N ARG A 7 7.48 16.20 35.81
CA ARG A 7 6.77 14.95 35.52
C ARG A 7 5.30 15.20 35.17
N HIS A 8 4.60 16.03 35.94
CA HIS A 8 3.19 16.38 35.65
C HIS A 8 3.04 17.10 34.31
N LYS A 9 3.94 18.07 34.01
CA LYS A 9 3.95 18.75 32.70
C LYS A 9 4.11 17.77 31.53
N LYS A 10 5.02 16.79 31.66
CA LYS A 10 5.23 15.77 30.62
C LYS A 10 3.99 14.90 30.42
N ILE A 11 3.36 14.46 31.51
CA ILE A 11 2.12 13.68 31.46
C ILE A 11 1.01 14.48 30.78
N LEU A 12 0.85 15.76 31.15
CA LEU A 12 -0.14 16.64 30.53
C LEU A 12 0.09 16.79 29.02
N VAL A 13 1.33 17.04 28.59
CA VAL A 13 1.66 17.13 27.16
C VAL A 13 1.31 15.82 26.44
N CYS A 14 1.66 14.66 27.01
CA CYS A 14 1.30 13.37 26.42
C CYS A 14 -0.23 13.19 26.30
N LEU A 15 -0.99 13.52 27.35
CA LEU A 15 -2.45 13.42 27.33
C LEU A 15 -3.07 14.34 26.28
N CYS A 16 -2.60 15.59 26.19
CA CYS A 16 -3.05 16.53 25.16
C CYS A 16 -2.72 16.02 23.75
N LEU A 17 -1.49 15.57 23.50
CA LEU A 17 -1.09 15.03 22.19
C LEU A 17 -1.97 13.84 21.80
N THR A 18 -2.19 12.89 22.73
CA THR A 18 -3.07 11.74 22.50
C THR A 18 -4.49 12.19 22.16
N LEU A 19 -5.09 13.07 22.98
CA LEU A 19 -6.46 13.53 22.79
C LEU A 19 -6.65 14.27 21.47
N LEU A 20 -5.76 15.21 21.14
CA LEU A 20 -5.87 16.00 19.92
C LEU A 20 -5.68 15.13 18.67
N THR A 21 -4.72 14.21 18.68
CA THR A 21 -4.50 13.27 17.58
C THR A 21 -5.72 12.36 17.40
N PHE A 22 -6.27 11.84 18.50
CA PHE A 22 -7.47 11.01 18.48
C PHE A 22 -8.68 11.76 17.91
N ILE A 23 -8.88 13.02 18.29
CA ILE A 23 -9.94 13.86 17.73
C ILE A 23 -9.76 13.95 16.21
N VAL A 24 -8.58 14.39 15.72
CA VAL A 24 -8.33 14.58 14.27
C VAL A 24 -8.65 13.32 13.45
N PHE A 25 -8.27 12.15 13.95
CA PHE A 25 -8.42 10.89 13.23
C PHE A 25 -9.65 10.07 13.62
N TRP A 26 -10.57 10.58 14.44
CA TRP A 26 -11.75 9.83 14.91
C TRP A 26 -12.61 9.23 13.78
N HIS A 27 -12.64 9.89 12.62
CA HIS A 27 -13.51 9.51 11.49
C HIS A 27 -13.06 8.26 10.74
N VAL A 28 -11.82 7.81 10.93
CA VAL A 28 -11.28 6.67 10.16
C VAL A 28 -12.04 5.36 10.40
N GLN A 29 -12.82 5.27 11.47
CA GLN A 29 -13.68 4.12 11.75
C GLN A 29 -14.80 3.93 10.71
N TYR A 30 -15.15 4.97 9.95
CA TYR A 30 -16.19 4.94 8.93
C TYR A 30 -15.61 4.84 7.50
N HIS A 31 -14.31 4.55 7.38
CA HIS A 31 -13.63 4.45 6.10
C HIS A 31 -13.64 3.01 5.58
N TYR A 32 -13.59 2.88 4.26
CA TYR A 32 -13.47 1.60 3.55
C TYR A 32 -12.02 1.34 3.15
N PHE A 33 -11.70 0.08 2.84
CA PHE A 33 -10.46 -0.24 2.13
C PHE A 33 -10.43 0.52 0.80
N ILE A 34 -9.27 1.09 0.48
CA ILE A 34 -9.06 1.82 -0.76
C ILE A 34 -8.63 0.84 -1.84
N HIS A 35 -9.35 0.86 -2.97
CA HIS A 35 -9.05 0.08 -4.17
C HIS A 35 -7.85 0.67 -4.93
N TYR A 36 -6.72 0.68 -4.25
CA TYR A 36 -5.41 1.04 -4.74
C TYR A 36 -4.46 -0.09 -4.32
N ASP A 37 -3.75 0.04 -3.18
CA ASP A 37 -2.89 -1.04 -2.69
C ASP A 37 -3.56 -1.92 -1.61
N ASP A 38 -4.66 -1.50 -0.96
CA ASP A 38 -5.24 -2.27 0.15
C ASP A 38 -5.71 -3.66 -0.28
N MET A 39 -6.01 -3.83 -1.57
CA MET A 39 -6.32 -5.14 -2.15
C MET A 39 -5.12 -6.08 -2.15
N LEU A 40 -4.00 -5.60 -2.70
CA LEU A 40 -2.74 -6.34 -2.74
C LEU A 40 -2.21 -6.66 -1.34
N TYR A 41 -2.49 -5.77 -0.38
CA TYR A 41 -2.00 -5.89 1.00
C TYR A 41 -2.92 -6.69 1.91
N VAL A 42 -4.24 -6.64 1.71
CA VAL A 42 -5.23 -7.15 2.67
C VAL A 42 -6.34 -7.94 1.98
N THR A 43 -7.19 -7.32 1.16
CA THR A 43 -8.47 -7.92 0.76
C THR A 43 -8.36 -9.02 -0.29
N GLU A 44 -7.24 -9.12 -1.00
CA GLU A 44 -6.96 -10.19 -1.97
C GLU A 44 -5.74 -11.04 -1.57
N ASN A 45 -5.06 -10.69 -0.48
CA ASN A 45 -3.87 -11.38 -0.02
C ASN A 45 -4.23 -12.59 0.86
N ARG A 46 -4.26 -13.78 0.26
CA ARG A 46 -4.58 -15.04 0.96
C ARG A 46 -3.65 -15.36 2.13
N HIS A 47 -2.38 -14.95 2.09
CA HIS A 47 -1.44 -15.17 3.20
C HIS A 47 -1.77 -14.28 4.40
N VAL A 48 -2.14 -13.02 4.15
CA VAL A 48 -2.59 -12.11 5.21
C VAL A 48 -3.91 -12.58 5.82
N GLN A 49 -4.86 -13.00 4.98
CA GLN A 49 -6.13 -13.58 5.42
C GLN A 49 -5.99 -14.97 6.07
N GLY A 50 -4.84 -15.63 5.91
CA GLY A 50 -4.55 -16.87 6.62
C GLY A 50 -4.09 -16.66 8.06
N GLY A 51 -3.91 -15.41 8.52
CA GLY A 51 -3.44 -15.09 9.87
C GLY A 51 -1.99 -15.51 10.13
N LEU A 52 -1.60 -15.53 11.42
CA LEU A 52 -0.27 -15.83 11.91
C LEU A 52 -0.01 -17.35 12.00
N SER A 53 -0.16 -18.05 10.87
CA SER A 53 0.30 -19.43 10.73
C SER A 53 1.81 -19.50 10.45
N TRP A 54 2.46 -20.61 10.80
CA TRP A 54 3.90 -20.79 10.52
C TRP A 54 4.22 -20.63 9.03
N GLY A 55 3.37 -21.17 8.14
CA GLY A 55 3.54 -21.03 6.70
C GLY A 55 3.49 -19.57 6.24
N ASN A 56 2.57 -18.77 6.79
CA ASN A 56 2.45 -17.35 6.46
C ASN A 56 3.59 -16.51 7.05
N VAL A 57 4.08 -16.86 8.25
CA VAL A 57 5.28 -16.23 8.83
C VAL A 57 6.49 -16.48 7.93
N VAL A 58 6.72 -17.72 7.49
CA VAL A 58 7.82 -18.03 6.54
C VAL A 58 7.63 -17.26 5.23
N TRP A 59 6.41 -17.18 4.71
CA TRP A 59 6.09 -16.39 3.53
C TRP A 59 6.45 -14.91 3.71
N ALA A 60 6.10 -14.30 4.86
CA ALA A 60 6.38 -12.89 5.12
C ALA A 60 7.87 -12.55 5.01
N PHE A 61 8.77 -13.47 5.40
CA PHE A 61 10.22 -13.29 5.35
C PHE A 61 10.86 -13.63 3.99
N THR A 62 10.15 -14.35 3.12
CA THR A 62 10.69 -14.84 1.84
C THR A 62 10.07 -14.15 0.63
N THR A 63 8.92 -13.51 0.80
CA THR A 63 8.16 -12.85 -0.27
C THR A 63 8.73 -11.50 -0.70
N TYR A 64 8.49 -11.18 -1.98
CA TYR A 64 8.68 -9.85 -2.56
C TYR A 64 7.36 -9.26 -3.08
N HIS A 65 6.22 -9.77 -2.59
CA HIS A 65 4.88 -9.34 -2.99
C HIS A 65 4.73 -7.82 -2.90
N ALA A 66 3.98 -7.24 -3.83
CA ALA A 66 3.84 -5.79 -3.99
C ALA A 66 5.19 -5.05 -4.10
N SER A 67 6.21 -5.68 -4.72
CA SER A 67 7.55 -5.11 -4.97
C SER A 67 8.36 -4.73 -3.72
N ASN A 68 8.03 -5.27 -2.55
CA ASN A 68 8.65 -4.88 -1.29
C ASN A 68 9.07 -6.10 -0.46
N TRP A 69 10.23 -6.01 0.20
CA TRP A 69 10.60 -6.90 1.30
C TRP A 69 10.41 -6.17 2.63
N HIS A 70 9.35 -6.53 3.35
CA HIS A 70 8.97 -5.90 4.61
C HIS A 70 8.16 -6.84 5.52
N PRO A 71 8.78 -7.94 5.98
CA PRO A 71 8.13 -8.98 6.79
C PRO A 71 7.33 -8.45 7.98
N LEU A 72 7.84 -7.42 8.67
CA LEU A 72 7.18 -6.94 9.88
C LEU A 72 5.86 -6.23 9.59
N THR A 73 5.76 -5.59 8.42
CA THR A 73 4.49 -5.03 7.94
C THR A 73 3.49 -6.15 7.65
N TRP A 74 3.91 -7.23 6.99
CA TRP A 74 3.05 -8.38 6.72
C TRP A 74 2.52 -9.03 7.99
N LEU A 75 3.40 -9.28 8.97
CA LEU A 75 3.01 -9.82 10.26
C LEU A 75 2.03 -8.92 11.01
N SER A 76 2.21 -7.60 10.94
CA SER A 76 1.28 -6.65 11.54
C SER A 76 -0.11 -6.71 10.89
N LEU A 77 -0.19 -6.89 9.57
CA LEU A 77 -1.47 -6.99 8.86
C LEU A 77 -2.15 -8.36 9.08
N MET A 78 -1.36 -9.44 9.21
CA MET A 78 -1.87 -10.76 9.60
C MET A 78 -2.49 -10.72 11.00
N LEU A 79 -1.85 -10.03 11.94
CA LEU A 79 -2.39 -9.83 13.28
C LEU A 79 -3.70 -9.02 13.24
N ASP A 80 -3.76 -7.93 12.46
CA ASP A 80 -5.00 -7.17 12.28
C ASP A 80 -6.12 -8.06 11.71
N TYR A 81 -5.81 -8.97 10.77
CA TYR A 81 -6.80 -9.90 10.24
C TYR A 81 -7.31 -10.90 11.29
N GLU A 82 -6.46 -11.40 12.19
CA GLU A 82 -6.91 -12.28 13.29
C GLU A 82 -7.84 -11.56 14.25
N LEU A 83 -7.57 -10.29 14.54
CA LEU A 83 -8.33 -9.47 15.48
C LEU A 83 -9.64 -8.94 14.89
N PHE A 84 -9.62 -8.52 13.62
CA PHE A 84 -10.69 -7.72 13.03
C PHE A 84 -11.33 -8.35 11.78
N ARG A 85 -10.78 -9.45 11.26
CA ARG A 85 -11.15 -10.00 9.94
C ARG A 85 -11.09 -8.90 8.87
N LEU A 86 -11.98 -8.89 7.89
CA LEU A 86 -12.04 -7.84 6.86
C LEU A 86 -12.83 -6.59 7.32
N ASN A 87 -12.82 -6.26 8.61
CA ASN A 87 -13.38 -4.99 9.10
C ASN A 87 -12.35 -3.85 8.95
N PRO A 88 -12.52 -2.89 8.02
CA PRO A 88 -11.52 -1.84 7.77
C PRO A 88 -11.23 -0.97 8.99
N ALA A 89 -12.23 -0.74 9.85
CA ALA A 89 -12.11 0.14 11.00
C ALA A 89 -10.96 -0.29 11.93
N GLY A 90 -10.78 -1.60 12.13
CA GLY A 90 -9.70 -2.13 12.96
C GLY A 90 -8.31 -1.79 12.42
N TYR A 91 -8.10 -1.95 11.10
CA TYR A 91 -6.84 -1.61 10.43
C TYR A 91 -6.53 -0.12 10.52
N HIS A 92 -7.52 0.74 10.26
CA HIS A 92 -7.34 2.17 10.40
C HIS A 92 -7.02 2.57 11.85
N TRP A 93 -7.70 1.99 12.84
CA TRP A 93 -7.41 2.25 14.25
C TRP A 93 -6.00 1.82 14.67
N THR A 94 -5.53 0.66 14.21
CA THR A 94 -4.14 0.26 14.45
C THR A 94 -3.15 1.31 13.87
N ASN A 95 -3.47 1.94 12.72
CA ASN A 95 -2.61 3.01 12.16
C ASN A 95 -2.60 4.25 13.07
N VAL A 96 -3.78 4.67 13.53
CA VAL A 96 -3.92 5.80 14.45
C VAL A 96 -3.18 5.55 15.76
N LEU A 97 -3.26 4.32 16.31
CA LEU A 97 -2.53 3.93 17.51
C LEU A 97 -1.00 4.02 17.31
N PHE A 98 -0.48 3.54 16.18
CA PHE A 98 0.93 3.73 15.85
C PHE A 98 1.29 5.21 15.68
N HIS A 99 0.44 6.02 15.06
CA HIS A 99 0.67 7.46 14.91
C HIS A 99 0.72 8.20 16.27
N ILE A 100 -0.18 7.86 17.20
CA ILE A 100 -0.13 8.35 18.58
C ILE A 100 1.16 7.90 19.26
N ALA A 101 1.51 6.62 19.17
CA ALA A 101 2.76 6.11 19.76
C ALA A 101 4.00 6.82 19.21
N ASN A 102 4.05 7.05 17.90
CA ASN A 102 5.12 7.80 17.22
C ASN A 102 5.22 9.23 17.74
N THR A 103 4.09 9.93 17.84
CA THR A 103 4.01 11.29 18.37
C THR A 103 4.55 11.37 19.80
N LEU A 104 4.11 10.45 20.66
CA LEU A 104 4.53 10.41 22.06
C LEU A 104 6.02 10.06 22.18
N LEU A 105 6.51 9.09 21.41
CA LEU A 105 7.93 8.73 21.40
C LEU A 105 8.80 9.89 20.88
N LEU A 106 8.38 10.60 19.83
CA LEU A 106 9.07 11.79 19.32
C LEU A 106 9.20 12.86 20.41
N PHE A 107 8.10 13.16 21.12
CA PHE A 107 8.14 14.07 22.26
C PHE A 107 9.12 13.60 23.35
N LEU A 108 9.02 12.33 23.77
CA LEU A 108 9.82 11.77 24.85
C LEU A 108 11.31 11.72 24.50
N VAL A 109 11.66 11.36 23.27
CA VAL A 109 13.03 11.32 22.75
C VAL A 109 13.63 12.72 22.72
N LEU A 110 12.96 13.69 22.08
CA LEU A 110 13.44 15.06 22.00
C LEU A 110 13.58 15.70 23.39
N ASN A 111 12.59 15.49 24.26
CA ASN A 111 12.62 15.98 25.64
C ASN A 111 13.75 15.34 26.44
N ARG A 112 14.01 14.04 26.25
CA ARG A 112 15.12 13.36 26.94
C ARG A 112 16.47 13.93 26.53
N MET A 113 16.68 14.16 25.23
CA MET A 113 17.98 14.67 24.75
C MET A 113 18.20 16.15 25.05
N THR A 114 17.15 16.97 25.03
CA THR A 114 17.25 18.44 25.13
C THR A 114 16.84 19.01 26.49
N GLY A 115 16.00 18.32 27.25
CA GLY A 115 15.35 18.85 28.44
C GLY A 115 14.23 19.87 28.17
N ALA A 116 14.05 20.33 26.92
CA ALA A 116 13.12 21.40 26.56
C ALA A 116 11.71 20.86 26.32
N ILE A 117 10.86 20.88 27.36
CA ILE A 117 9.51 20.31 27.34
C ILE A 117 8.65 20.94 26.23
N TRP A 118 8.52 22.27 26.20
CA TRP A 118 7.60 22.93 25.27
C TRP A 118 8.07 22.92 23.83
N ARG A 119 9.38 23.07 23.57
CA ARG A 119 9.96 22.93 22.22
C ARG A 119 9.73 21.54 21.66
N SER A 120 9.96 20.50 22.47
CA SER A 120 9.71 19.11 22.09
C SER A 120 8.23 18.84 21.88
N GLY A 121 7.37 19.38 22.76
CA GLY A 121 5.91 19.26 22.64
C GLY A 121 5.38 19.93 21.38
N PHE A 122 5.92 21.09 20.99
CA PHE A 122 5.56 21.78 19.76
C PHE A 122 5.92 20.97 18.50
N VAL A 123 7.13 20.37 18.44
CA VAL A 123 7.51 19.48 17.34
C VAL A 123 6.58 18.26 17.26
N ALA A 124 6.28 17.63 18.39
CA ALA A 124 5.37 16.49 18.42
C ALA A 124 3.94 16.88 18.04
N ALA A 125 3.46 18.06 18.43
CA ALA A 125 2.14 18.57 18.02
C ALA A 125 2.07 18.85 16.52
N LEU A 126 3.10 19.46 15.92
CA LEU A 126 3.18 19.58 14.47
C LEU A 126 3.16 18.20 13.81
N PHE A 127 3.95 17.25 14.31
CA PHE A 127 3.97 15.89 13.78
C PHE A 127 2.61 15.18 13.87
N ALA A 128 1.87 15.35 14.97
CA ALA A 128 0.55 14.74 15.16
C ALA A 128 -0.55 15.35 14.29
N LEU A 129 -0.49 16.65 14.06
CA LEU A 129 -1.63 17.42 13.56
C LEU A 129 -1.46 17.90 12.12
N HIS A 130 -0.31 17.70 11.50
CA HIS A 130 -0.02 18.24 10.17
C HIS A 130 -0.71 17.44 9.03
N PRO A 131 -1.41 18.09 8.07
CA PRO A 131 -2.17 17.39 7.03
C PRO A 131 -1.34 16.48 6.11
N LEU A 132 -0.07 16.81 5.88
CA LEU A 132 0.86 15.96 5.10
C LEU A 132 1.05 14.56 5.69
N HIS A 133 0.75 14.34 6.97
CA HIS A 133 0.88 13.03 7.60
C HIS A 133 -0.39 12.20 7.50
N VAL A 134 -1.51 12.78 7.03
CA VAL A 134 -2.79 12.07 6.94
C VAL A 134 -2.70 10.86 6.03
N GLU A 135 -1.99 10.94 4.90
CA GLU A 135 -1.81 9.79 3.99
C GLU A 135 -1.21 8.57 4.71
N SER A 136 -0.15 8.76 5.50
CA SER A 136 0.50 7.67 6.23
C SER A 136 -0.39 7.05 7.31
N VAL A 137 -1.41 7.77 7.81
CA VAL A 137 -2.27 7.32 8.91
C VAL A 137 -3.60 6.77 8.40
N ALA A 138 -4.25 7.48 7.48
CA ALA A 138 -5.57 7.13 6.98
C ALA A 138 -5.53 5.97 5.97
N TRP A 139 -4.41 5.71 5.31
CA TRP A 139 -4.30 4.62 4.33
C TRP A 139 -3.79 3.32 4.97
N VAL A 140 -4.56 2.23 4.86
CA VAL A 140 -4.22 0.94 5.49
C VAL A 140 -2.88 0.39 4.98
N ALA A 141 -2.62 0.40 3.67
CA ALA A 141 -1.36 -0.07 3.11
C ALA A 141 -0.12 0.76 3.53
N GLU A 142 -0.32 1.96 4.10
CA GLU A 142 0.76 2.76 4.74
C GLU A 142 0.98 2.39 6.21
N ARG A 143 0.46 1.24 6.67
CA ARG A 143 0.93 0.53 7.87
C ARG A 143 2.45 0.53 7.97
N LYS A 144 3.13 0.31 6.84
CA LYS A 144 4.59 0.33 6.75
C LYS A 144 5.21 1.65 7.24
N ASP A 145 4.57 2.80 7.00
CA ASP A 145 5.10 4.12 7.38
C ASP A 145 5.01 4.37 8.88
N VAL A 146 3.82 4.16 9.45
CA VAL A 146 3.62 4.35 10.89
C VAL A 146 4.39 3.31 11.70
N LEU A 147 4.47 2.05 11.24
CA LEU A 147 5.20 0.99 11.92
C LEU A 147 6.71 1.17 11.85
N SER A 148 7.24 1.53 10.68
CA SER A 148 8.67 1.80 10.51
C SER A 148 9.11 3.02 11.33
N THR A 149 8.26 4.05 11.42
CA THR A 149 8.52 5.23 12.26
C THR A 149 8.50 4.89 13.76
N LEU A 150 7.72 3.89 14.18
CA LEU A 150 7.75 3.41 15.56
C LEU A 150 9.15 2.88 15.89
N PHE A 151 9.68 2.02 15.02
CA PHE A 151 11.02 1.49 15.19
C PHE A 151 12.11 2.53 14.96
N TRP A 152 11.89 3.55 14.13
CA TRP A 152 12.76 4.72 14.02
C TRP A 152 12.91 5.42 15.37
N MET A 153 11.79 5.76 16.03
CA MET A 153 11.81 6.45 17.32
C MET A 153 12.34 5.57 18.44
N LEU A 154 12.00 4.27 18.46
CA LEU A 154 12.54 3.30 19.43
C LEU A 154 14.06 3.12 19.27
N THR A 155 14.56 3.14 18.04
CA THR A 155 16.01 3.07 17.77
C THR A 155 16.73 4.29 18.30
N ILE A 156 16.20 5.50 18.06
CA ILE A 156 16.77 6.73 18.63
C ILE A 156 16.68 6.69 20.17
N TYR A 157 15.55 6.27 20.73
CA TYR A 157 15.37 6.16 22.18
C TYR A 157 16.38 5.19 22.82
N ALA A 158 16.57 4.00 22.23
CA ALA A 158 17.58 3.03 22.64
C ALA A 158 19.00 3.61 22.49
N TYR A 159 19.23 4.38 21.43
CA TYR A 159 20.52 5.02 21.18
C TYR A 159 20.87 6.05 22.24
N VAL A 160 19.91 6.88 22.66
CA VAL A 160 20.09 7.83 23.76
C VAL A 160 20.48 7.11 25.05
N PHE A 161 19.87 5.96 25.37
CA PHE A 161 20.28 5.16 26.53
C PHE A 161 21.68 4.55 26.39
N TYR A 162 22.04 4.11 25.19
CA TYR A 162 23.39 3.64 24.91
C TYR A 162 24.41 4.78 25.12
N VAL A 163 24.11 5.98 24.65
CA VAL A 163 24.98 7.16 24.81
C VAL A 163 25.14 7.54 26.29
N GLU A 164 24.04 7.56 27.05
CA GLU A 164 24.08 7.86 28.48
C GLU A 164 24.93 6.86 29.27
N ARG A 165 24.89 5.59 28.87
CA ARG A 165 25.59 4.50 29.55
C ARG A 165 26.05 3.47 28.52
N PRO A 166 27.24 3.62 27.92
CA PRO A 166 27.72 2.70 26.88
C PRO A 166 27.76 1.25 27.36
N GLY A 167 27.38 0.32 26.50
CA GLY A 167 27.43 -1.11 26.79
C GLY A 167 26.81 -1.96 25.70
N ILE A 168 27.35 -3.18 25.52
CA ILE A 168 26.99 -4.07 24.41
C ILE A 168 25.50 -4.41 24.40
N LYS A 169 24.87 -4.65 25.56
CA LYS A 169 23.44 -4.97 25.66
C LYS A 169 22.54 -3.82 25.18
N ARG A 170 22.91 -2.57 25.48
CA ARG A 170 22.16 -1.40 25.03
C ARG A 170 22.34 -1.16 23.54
N TYR A 171 23.57 -1.33 23.03
CA TYR A 171 23.82 -1.23 21.59
C TYR A 171 23.10 -2.36 20.82
N LEU A 172 23.04 -3.57 21.36
CA LEU A 172 22.24 -4.66 20.79
C LEU A 172 20.75 -4.28 20.71
N THR A 173 20.23 -3.53 21.69
CA THR A 173 18.86 -3.01 21.62
C THR A 173 18.69 -2.04 20.45
N VAL A 174 19.66 -1.12 20.23
CA VAL A 174 19.68 -0.23 19.06
C VAL A 174 19.66 -1.06 17.76
N PHE A 175 20.53 -2.06 17.68
CA PHE A 175 20.64 -2.93 16.51
C PHE A 175 19.36 -3.72 16.21
N VAL A 176 18.70 -4.26 17.24
CA VAL A 176 17.44 -5.00 17.11
C VAL A 176 16.30 -4.08 16.68
N CYS A 177 16.12 -2.93 17.34
CA CYS A 177 15.09 -1.96 16.95
C CYS A 177 15.30 -1.47 15.51
N PHE A 178 16.56 -1.23 15.12
CA PHE A 178 16.90 -0.80 13.77
C PHE A 178 16.56 -1.88 12.72
N SER A 179 16.96 -3.13 12.98
CA SER A 179 16.66 -4.27 12.11
C SER A 179 15.15 -4.45 11.91
N LEU A 180 14.37 -4.37 12.99
CA LEU A 180 12.91 -4.48 12.93
C LEU A 180 12.29 -3.35 12.10
N GLY A 181 12.83 -2.13 12.20
CA GLY A 181 12.33 -1.03 11.39
C GLY A 181 12.68 -1.16 9.90
N LEU A 182 13.87 -1.66 9.55
CA LEU A 182 14.20 -2.00 8.15
C LEU A 182 13.26 -3.08 7.59
N MET A 183 12.84 -4.02 8.43
CA MET A 183 11.84 -5.05 8.11
C MET A 183 10.41 -4.52 8.03
N ALA A 184 10.13 -3.30 8.49
CA ALA A 184 8.84 -2.63 8.31
C ALA A 184 8.84 -1.76 7.04
N LYS A 185 9.89 -0.96 6.83
CA LYS A 185 10.11 -0.18 5.61
C LYS A 185 11.61 0.10 5.39
N PRO A 186 12.15 -0.14 4.18
CA PRO A 186 13.55 0.15 3.86
C PRO A 186 13.98 1.62 4.02
N MET A 187 13.04 2.57 4.17
CA MET A 187 13.35 4.00 4.37
C MET A 187 14.28 4.27 5.57
N LEU A 188 14.35 3.34 6.53
CA LEU A 188 15.23 3.42 7.69
C LEU A 188 16.74 3.41 7.36
N VAL A 189 17.15 3.07 6.13
CA VAL A 189 18.56 3.11 5.71
C VAL A 189 19.25 4.47 5.95
N THR A 190 18.48 5.54 6.14
CA THR A 190 18.96 6.89 6.44
C THR A 190 19.14 7.18 7.94
N LEU A 191 18.66 6.31 8.84
CA LEU A 191 18.74 6.53 10.28
C LEU A 191 20.18 6.58 10.82
N PRO A 192 21.16 5.76 10.37
CA PRO A 192 22.54 5.89 10.83
C PRO A 192 23.14 7.27 10.57
N PHE A 193 22.79 7.89 9.44
CA PHE A 193 23.14 9.27 9.13
C PHE A 193 22.49 10.26 10.10
N VAL A 194 21.22 10.05 10.43
CA VAL A 194 20.51 10.86 11.42
C VAL A 194 21.09 10.72 12.83
N LEU A 195 21.53 9.52 13.25
CA LEU A 195 22.20 9.34 14.54
C LEU A 195 23.49 10.17 14.62
N LEU A 196 24.24 10.31 13.52
CA LEU A 196 25.41 11.20 13.47
C LEU A 196 25.03 12.67 13.59
N LEU A 197 23.89 13.09 13.00
CA LEU A 197 23.37 14.45 13.21
C LEU A 197 23.00 14.69 14.68
N LEU A 198 22.40 13.69 15.33
CA LEU A 198 22.02 13.76 16.75
C LEU A 198 23.24 13.78 17.68
N ASP A 199 24.32 13.08 17.32
CA ASP A 199 25.61 13.17 18.01
C ASP A 199 26.19 14.59 17.97
N TYR A 200 25.98 15.34 16.88
CA TYR A 200 26.34 16.74 16.79
C TYR A 200 25.43 17.61 17.67
N TRP A 201 24.11 17.54 17.46
CA TRP A 201 23.11 18.18 18.30
C TRP A 201 21.83 17.36 18.30
N PRO A 202 21.19 17.10 19.45
CA PRO A 202 21.44 17.70 20.76
C PRO A 202 22.37 16.92 21.71
N LEU A 203 22.95 15.78 21.32
CA LEU A 203 23.76 14.96 22.24
C LEU A 203 25.16 15.54 22.50
N GLY A 204 25.70 16.33 21.58
CA GLY A 204 26.94 17.10 21.79
C GLY A 204 28.21 16.26 21.94
N ARG A 205 28.28 15.11 21.25
CA ARG A 205 29.39 14.14 21.31
C ARG A 205 30.57 14.47 20.40
N THR A 206 30.44 15.46 19.53
CA THR A 206 31.49 15.85 18.59
C THR A 206 32.54 16.76 19.25
N PRO A 207 33.79 16.83 18.75
CA PRO A 207 34.82 17.67 19.35
C PRO A 207 34.51 19.17 19.17
N PHE A 208 33.83 19.50 18.07
CA PHE A 208 33.44 20.85 17.67
C PHE A 208 32.33 21.47 18.51
N THR A 209 31.63 20.66 19.31
CA THR A 209 30.65 21.18 20.27
C THR A 209 31.40 21.87 21.42
N THR A 210 31.41 23.20 21.43
CA THR A 210 31.96 23.98 22.55
C THR A 210 31.10 23.76 23.78
N VAL A 211 31.68 23.18 24.82
CA VAL A 211 31.05 22.87 26.12
C VAL A 211 30.73 24.14 26.92
N GLU A 212 31.23 25.30 26.46
CA GLU A 212 30.72 26.60 26.90
C GLU A 212 29.53 26.97 26.03
N GLY A 213 28.37 26.41 26.37
CA GLY A 213 27.11 27.01 25.98
C GLY A 213 27.14 28.45 26.46
N HIS A 214 27.13 29.41 25.53
CA HIS A 214 26.74 30.77 25.85
C HIS A 214 25.39 30.67 26.57
N ILE A 215 25.48 30.83 27.88
CA ILE A 215 24.48 31.44 28.76
C ILE A 215 23.79 32.53 27.94
N TYR A 216 22.61 32.25 27.40
CA TYR A 216 21.52 33.20 27.13
C TYR A 216 20.25 32.43 26.71
N SER A 217 19.79 31.49 27.54
CA SER A 217 18.35 31.46 27.84
C SER A 217 18.14 32.59 28.83
N GLN A 218 17.96 33.81 28.32
CA GLN A 218 17.66 34.96 29.16
C GLN A 218 16.30 34.70 29.81
N LYS A 219 16.38 34.37 31.12
CA LYS A 219 15.31 34.15 32.10
C LYS A 219 14.27 33.10 31.71
N GLY A 220 14.42 31.87 32.22
CA GLY A 220 13.29 31.01 32.59
C GLY A 220 13.41 29.52 32.29
N GLU A 221 14.17 29.10 31.29
CA GLU A 221 14.32 27.67 30.97
C GLU A 221 15.80 27.33 30.81
N ALA A 222 16.39 26.81 31.89
CA ALA A 222 17.72 26.25 31.84
C ALA A 222 17.71 24.99 30.96
N CYS A 223 18.31 25.09 29.76
CA CYS A 223 18.59 23.95 28.90
C CYS A 223 19.75 23.15 29.52
N HIS A 224 19.47 22.39 30.57
CA HIS A 224 20.43 21.44 31.10
C HIS A 224 20.50 20.25 30.14
N HIS A 225 21.54 20.18 29.31
CA HIS A 225 21.88 18.94 28.59
C HIS A 225 22.04 17.83 29.63
N ARG A 226 21.06 16.92 29.72
CA ARG A 226 21.08 15.79 30.68
C ARG A 226 22.02 14.67 30.26
N VAL A 227 22.39 14.62 28.98
CA VAL A 227 23.24 13.57 28.41
C VAL A 227 24.64 14.14 28.18
N SER A 228 25.45 14.25 29.25
CA SER A 228 26.87 14.60 29.13
C SER A 228 27.70 13.32 28.92
N SER A 229 27.65 12.71 27.74
CA SER A 229 28.66 11.71 27.38
C SER A 229 29.92 12.45 26.94
N GLY A 230 31.11 11.98 27.35
CA GLY A 230 32.38 12.58 26.96
C GLY A 230 32.51 12.77 25.45
N LYS A 231 33.22 13.83 25.03
CA LYS A 231 33.50 14.10 23.62
C LYS A 231 34.20 12.89 22.99
N SER A 232 33.82 12.56 21.76
CA SER A 232 34.45 11.52 20.94
C SER A 232 34.98 12.13 19.65
N THR A 233 35.85 11.41 18.93
CA THR A 233 36.28 11.81 17.59
C THR A 233 35.20 11.48 16.57
N VAL A 234 35.10 12.28 15.50
CA VAL A 234 34.13 12.00 14.41
C VAL A 234 34.36 10.62 13.81
N ALA A 235 35.62 10.19 13.67
CA ALA A 235 35.97 8.86 13.17
C ALA A 235 35.40 7.74 14.06
N HIS A 236 35.54 7.86 15.39
CA HIS A 236 34.98 6.88 16.31
C HIS A 236 33.45 6.84 16.24
N LEU A 237 32.80 8.01 16.13
CA LEU A 237 31.35 8.08 15.95
C LEU A 237 30.90 7.40 14.66
N VAL A 238 31.64 7.51 13.55
CA VAL A 238 31.34 6.80 12.29
C VAL A 238 31.55 5.29 12.45
N VAL A 239 32.65 4.86 13.08
CA VAL A 239 32.93 3.44 13.35
C VAL A 239 31.82 2.81 14.19
N GLU A 240 31.31 3.53 15.18
CA GLU A 240 30.18 3.11 16.02
C GLU A 240 28.90 2.82 15.20
N LYS A 241 28.75 3.35 13.97
CA LYS A 241 27.56 3.13 13.12
C LYS A 241 27.81 2.11 12.01
N ILE A 242 29.02 1.59 11.84
CA ILE A 242 29.34 0.58 10.82
C ILE A 242 28.34 -0.60 10.84
N PRO A 243 27.98 -1.20 12.00
CA PRO A 243 27.01 -2.29 12.02
C PRO A 243 25.65 -1.91 11.42
N LEU A 244 25.16 -0.69 11.70
CA LEU A 244 23.89 -0.20 11.17
C LEU A 244 24.00 0.18 9.68
N ILE A 245 25.15 0.70 9.24
CA ILE A 245 25.43 1.00 7.83
C ILE A 245 25.46 -0.29 7.01
N VAL A 246 26.10 -1.36 7.52
CA VAL A 246 26.13 -2.67 6.85
C VAL A 246 24.72 -3.23 6.66
N LEU A 247 23.87 -3.16 7.69
CA LEU A 247 22.45 -3.54 7.58
C LEU A 247 21.70 -2.66 6.56
N SER A 248 22.01 -1.36 6.52
CA SER A 248 21.39 -0.43 5.57
C SER A 248 21.75 -0.79 4.12
N ILE A 249 23.01 -1.15 3.87
CA ILE A 249 23.48 -1.62 2.55
C ILE A 249 22.75 -2.91 2.17
N PHE A 250 22.67 -3.88 3.08
CA PHE A 250 21.96 -5.15 2.84
C PHE A 250 20.48 -4.92 2.51
N SER A 251 19.78 -4.11 3.31
CA SER A 251 18.37 -3.76 3.07
C SER A 251 18.17 -3.02 1.74
N SER A 252 19.09 -2.14 1.36
CA SER A 252 19.06 -1.44 0.08
C SER A 252 19.21 -2.40 -1.11
N ILE A 253 20.13 -3.36 -1.03
CA ILE A 253 20.31 -4.40 -2.07
C ILE A 253 19.04 -5.24 -2.21
N LEU A 254 18.48 -5.67 -1.09
CA LEU A 254 17.26 -6.49 -1.08
C LEU A 254 16.06 -5.73 -1.66
N THR A 255 15.97 -4.43 -1.39
CA THR A 255 14.94 -3.54 -1.95
C THR A 255 15.07 -3.42 -3.46
N LEU A 256 16.29 -3.21 -3.97
CA LEU A 256 16.53 -3.15 -5.43
C LEU A 256 16.19 -4.48 -6.11
N PHE A 257 16.49 -5.61 -5.46
CA PHE A 257 16.13 -6.93 -5.96
C PHE A 257 14.60 -7.13 -6.01
N ALA A 258 13.90 -6.80 -4.92
CA ALA A 258 12.44 -6.89 -4.84
C ALA A 258 11.74 -6.06 -5.93
N GLN A 259 12.22 -4.83 -6.16
CA GLN A 259 11.62 -3.91 -7.13
C GLN A 259 11.96 -4.25 -8.58
N LYS A 260 13.14 -4.83 -8.85
CA LYS A 260 13.53 -5.27 -10.20
C LYS A 260 12.67 -6.45 -10.66
N ASN A 261 12.39 -7.41 -9.79
CA ASN A 261 11.62 -8.61 -10.12
C ASN A 261 10.16 -8.29 -10.51
N TRP A 262 9.61 -7.18 -10.01
CA TRP A 262 8.25 -6.72 -10.30
C TRP A 262 8.17 -5.55 -11.29
N GLN A 263 9.28 -5.21 -11.96
CA GLN A 263 9.36 -4.07 -12.90
C GLN A 263 8.91 -2.72 -12.31
N ALA A 264 8.99 -2.56 -10.98
CA ALA A 264 8.57 -1.35 -10.29
C ALA A 264 9.59 -0.20 -10.40
N VAL A 265 10.86 -0.53 -10.69
CA VAL A 265 11.91 0.45 -10.98
C VAL A 265 11.73 0.97 -12.41
N VAL A 266 11.49 2.27 -12.55
CA VAL A 266 11.36 2.91 -13.86
C VAL A 266 12.74 2.99 -14.51
N SER A 267 12.86 2.59 -15.79
CA SER A 267 14.13 2.65 -16.52
C SER A 267 14.58 4.10 -16.76
N LEU A 268 15.87 4.28 -17.03
CA LEU A 268 16.42 5.58 -17.43
C LEU A 268 15.89 6.02 -18.80
N ASP A 269 15.52 5.06 -19.65
CA ASP A 269 14.91 5.32 -20.96
C ASP A 269 13.50 5.90 -20.82
N ALA A 270 12.75 5.49 -19.78
CA ALA A 270 11.42 6.02 -19.49
C ALA A 270 11.47 7.39 -18.77
N VAL A 271 12.41 7.58 -17.83
CA VAL A 271 12.65 8.88 -17.17
C VAL A 271 14.15 9.11 -17.03
N ARG A 272 14.68 10.04 -17.83
CA ARG A 272 16.11 10.39 -17.85
C ARG A 272 16.59 10.95 -16.51
N LEU A 273 17.89 10.78 -16.23
CA LEU A 273 18.50 11.17 -14.96
C LEU A 273 18.39 12.67 -14.67
N ASP A 274 18.52 13.52 -15.69
CA ASP A 274 18.36 14.97 -15.57
C ASP A 274 16.97 15.37 -15.08
N TYR A 275 15.92 14.69 -15.56
CA TYR A 275 14.56 14.89 -15.06
C TYR A 275 14.37 14.42 -13.62
N ARG A 276 15.03 13.34 -13.22
CA ARG A 276 14.98 12.85 -11.83
C ARG A 276 15.63 13.84 -10.87
N VAL A 277 16.80 14.38 -11.23
CA VAL A 277 17.49 15.39 -10.42
C VAL A 277 16.69 16.70 -10.36
N ALA A 278 16.14 17.16 -11.49
CA ALA A 278 15.28 18.33 -11.53
C ALA A 278 14.03 18.15 -10.66
N ASN A 279 13.37 16.99 -10.77
CA ASN A 279 12.24 16.62 -9.93
C ASN A 279 12.62 16.60 -8.45
N ALA A 280 13.81 16.07 -8.10
CA ALA A 280 14.23 16.01 -6.72
C ALA A 280 14.30 17.39 -6.05
N PHE A 281 14.84 18.40 -6.74
CA PHE A 281 14.84 19.78 -6.25
C PHE A 281 13.43 20.37 -6.17
N ILE A 282 12.62 20.19 -7.20
CA ILE A 282 11.26 20.74 -7.25
C ILE A 282 10.37 20.13 -6.17
N SER A 283 10.34 18.80 -6.06
CA SER A 283 9.55 18.07 -5.07
C SER A 283 9.98 18.44 -3.66
N SER A 284 11.29 18.57 -3.41
CA SER A 284 11.78 18.98 -2.09
C SER A 284 11.45 20.44 -1.77
N ALA A 285 11.47 21.36 -2.74
CA ALA A 285 10.97 22.72 -2.53
C ALA A 285 9.45 22.73 -2.30
N LYS A 286 8.71 21.87 -3.01
CA LYS A 286 7.25 21.77 -2.90
C LYS A 286 6.81 21.20 -1.56
N TYR A 287 7.56 20.28 -0.97
CA TYR A 287 7.31 19.82 0.40
C TYR A 287 7.54 20.93 1.43
N ILE A 288 8.57 21.77 1.29
CA ILE A 288 8.74 22.96 2.14
C ILE A 288 7.52 23.88 2.00
N GLU A 289 7.08 24.18 0.78
CA GLU A 289 5.86 24.96 0.54
C GLU A 289 4.65 24.32 1.24
N LYS A 290 4.42 23.02 1.04
CA LYS A 290 3.29 22.28 1.64
C LYS A 290 3.40 22.13 3.16
N THR A 291 4.58 22.31 3.76
CA THR A 291 4.77 22.33 5.22
C THR A 291 4.19 23.61 5.83
N PHE A 292 4.27 24.74 5.13
CA PHE A 292 3.72 26.01 5.59
C PHE A 292 2.32 26.29 5.02
N TRP A 293 2.01 25.70 3.87
CA TRP A 293 0.75 25.89 3.16
C TRP A 293 0.22 24.53 2.62
N PRO A 294 -0.30 23.64 3.50
CA PRO A 294 -0.73 22.30 3.14
C PRO A 294 -2.06 22.31 2.38
N LYS A 295 -2.02 22.76 1.13
CA LYS A 295 -3.14 22.72 0.19
C LYS A 295 -2.92 21.68 -0.90
N ASP A 296 -4.01 21.32 -1.57
CA ASP A 296 -4.00 20.49 -2.78
C ASP A 296 -3.20 19.19 -2.56
N LEU A 297 -3.40 18.57 -1.39
CA LEU A 297 -2.79 17.30 -1.01
C LEU A 297 -3.46 16.17 -1.79
N ALA A 298 -2.68 15.25 -2.33
CA ALA A 298 -3.15 14.25 -3.28
C ALA A 298 -2.44 12.91 -3.07
N LEU A 299 -3.18 11.82 -3.26
CA LEU A 299 -2.63 10.46 -3.26
C LEU A 299 -1.51 10.28 -4.31
N PHE A 300 -1.66 10.92 -5.48
CA PHE A 300 -0.77 10.71 -6.62
C PHE A 300 -0.49 12.01 -7.36
N TYR A 301 0.78 12.38 -7.46
CA TYR A 301 1.26 13.54 -8.21
C TYR A 301 1.91 13.07 -9.53
N PRO A 302 1.28 13.29 -10.69
CA PRO A 302 1.82 12.81 -11.97
C PRO A 302 3.09 13.57 -12.38
N TYR A 303 3.99 12.88 -13.08
CA TYR A 303 5.04 13.54 -13.86
C TYR A 303 4.39 14.31 -15.00
N ILE A 304 4.40 15.64 -14.90
CA ILE A 304 3.93 16.47 -16.01
C ILE A 304 5.09 16.65 -17.00
N MET A 305 5.27 15.62 -17.84
CA MET A 305 6.23 15.62 -18.94
C MET A 305 6.02 16.88 -19.80
N GLY A 306 7.08 17.68 -19.98
CA GLY A 306 7.02 18.96 -20.72
C GLY A 306 6.87 20.24 -19.87
N ILE A 307 6.73 20.15 -18.54
CA ILE A 307 6.56 21.32 -17.63
C ILE A 307 7.72 21.46 -16.62
N PHE A 308 8.91 20.96 -16.93
CA PHE A 308 10.10 21.48 -16.25
C PHE A 308 10.41 22.85 -16.84
N SER A 309 9.63 23.85 -16.41
CA SER A 309 9.92 25.22 -16.74
C SER A 309 11.27 25.57 -16.07
N PRO A 310 12.30 25.97 -16.83
CA PRO A 310 13.66 26.16 -16.28
C PRO A 310 13.68 27.08 -15.05
N TRP A 311 12.76 28.05 -14.99
CA TRP A 311 12.63 28.94 -13.84
C TRP A 311 12.23 28.20 -12.55
N ARG A 312 11.40 27.13 -12.60
CA ARG A 312 11.00 26.37 -11.40
C ARG A 312 12.19 25.61 -10.81
N ILE A 313 13.01 25.02 -11.67
CA ILE A 313 14.25 24.35 -11.27
C ILE A 313 15.19 25.39 -10.65
N MET A 314 15.38 26.52 -11.34
CA MET A 314 16.24 27.61 -10.86
C MET A 314 15.78 28.17 -9.52
N CYS A 315 14.48 28.47 -9.35
CA CYS A 315 13.93 28.94 -8.07
C CYS A 315 14.09 27.90 -6.96
N SER A 316 13.87 26.61 -7.25
CA SER A 316 14.07 25.54 -6.28
C SER A 316 15.55 25.43 -5.88
N PHE A 317 16.45 25.51 -6.86
CA PHE A 317 17.89 25.50 -6.61
C PHE A 317 18.35 26.70 -5.78
N LEU A 318 17.91 27.91 -6.14
CA LEU A 318 18.23 29.15 -5.40
C LEU A 318 17.68 29.12 -3.97
N LEU A 319 16.48 28.58 -3.76
CA LEU A 319 15.92 28.37 -2.42
C LEU A 319 16.84 27.47 -1.58
N PHE A 320 17.31 26.37 -2.16
CA PHE A 320 18.21 25.42 -1.50
C PHE A 320 19.55 26.04 -1.13
N VAL A 321 20.16 26.76 -2.08
CA VAL A 321 21.40 27.49 -1.85
C VAL A 321 21.20 28.53 -0.76
N GLY A 322 20.11 29.30 -0.82
CA GLY A 322 19.78 30.33 0.18
C GLY A 322 19.64 29.75 1.59
N ILE A 323 18.84 28.69 1.77
CA ILE A 323 18.68 28.03 3.08
C ILE A 323 20.02 27.45 3.54
N SER A 324 20.77 26.78 2.66
CA SER A 324 22.04 26.17 3.02
C SER A 324 23.09 27.20 3.44
N VAL A 325 23.16 28.35 2.76
CA VAL A 325 24.04 29.47 3.14
C VAL A 325 23.68 30.01 4.51
N VAL A 326 22.39 30.23 4.80
CA VAL A 326 21.93 30.68 6.13
C VAL A 326 22.29 29.65 7.20
N VAL A 327 22.03 28.37 6.95
CA VAL A 327 22.35 27.27 7.87
C VAL A 327 23.85 27.19 8.14
N ILE A 328 24.70 27.25 7.11
CA ILE A 328 26.16 27.21 7.26
C ILE A 328 26.67 28.44 8.02
N ARG A 329 26.13 29.63 7.73
CA ARG A 329 26.52 30.86 8.42
C ARG A 329 26.18 30.82 9.91
N GLU A 330 25.02 30.27 10.26
CA GLU A 330 24.50 30.27 11.63
C GLU A 330 24.79 28.97 12.41
N ILE A 331 25.46 27.99 11.81
CA ILE A 331 25.67 26.64 12.36
C ILE A 331 26.24 26.63 13.79
N ARG A 332 27.21 27.51 14.08
CA ARG A 332 27.84 27.58 15.41
C ARG A 332 26.93 28.20 16.46
N ARG A 333 26.03 29.10 16.05
CA ARG A 333 25.10 29.81 16.94
C ARG A 333 23.83 29.00 17.17
N TYR A 334 23.31 28.38 16.12
CA TYR A 334 22.04 27.66 16.10
C TYR A 334 22.23 26.27 15.45
N PRO A 335 22.87 25.32 16.15
CA PRO A 335 23.19 23.99 15.61
C PRO A 335 21.96 23.17 15.19
N HIS A 336 20.80 23.44 15.80
CA HIS A 336 19.53 22.83 15.45
C HIS A 336 19.08 23.14 14.00
N LEU A 337 19.53 24.26 13.41
CA LEU A 337 19.26 24.58 12.01
C LEU A 337 19.95 23.61 11.06
N MET A 338 21.22 23.26 11.33
CA MET A 338 21.92 22.26 10.52
C MET A 338 21.30 20.88 10.68
N VAL A 339 21.04 20.46 11.92
CA VAL A 339 20.46 19.14 12.17
C VAL A 339 19.10 19.02 11.49
N GLY A 340 18.24 20.02 11.64
CA GLY A 340 16.94 20.00 10.98
C GLY A 340 17.02 20.03 9.45
N TRP A 341 17.91 20.83 8.88
CA TRP A 341 18.08 20.93 7.43
C TRP A 341 18.64 19.65 6.82
N LEU A 342 19.73 19.12 7.40
CA LEU A 342 20.34 17.88 6.92
C LEU A 342 19.48 16.65 7.19
N TRP A 343 18.71 16.63 8.29
CA TRP A 343 17.70 15.60 8.52
C TRP A 343 16.69 15.58 7.39
N TYR A 344 16.10 16.73 7.06
CA TYR A 344 15.12 16.87 5.99
C TYR A 344 15.68 16.37 4.64
N LEU A 345 16.85 16.87 4.25
CA LEU A 345 17.47 16.47 2.98
C LEU A 345 17.87 15.00 2.95
N GLY A 346 18.57 14.52 3.98
CA GLY A 346 19.13 13.17 3.99
C GLY A 346 18.06 12.08 4.05
N THR A 347 16.98 12.31 4.80
CA THR A 347 15.88 11.33 4.93
C THR A 347 14.94 11.30 3.72
N LEU A 348 14.95 12.33 2.86
CA LEU A 348 14.20 12.33 1.59
C LEU A 348 14.90 11.57 0.46
N ILE A 349 16.23 11.41 0.50
CA ILE A 349 17.01 10.81 -0.59
C ILE A 349 16.41 9.50 -1.15
N PRO A 350 15.98 8.53 -0.31
CA PRO A 350 15.46 7.25 -0.82
C PRO A 350 14.13 7.35 -1.58
N VAL A 351 13.37 8.44 -1.37
CA VAL A 351 11.98 8.57 -1.84
C VAL A 351 11.76 9.73 -2.80
N ILE A 352 12.77 10.58 -3.01
CA ILE A 352 12.65 11.80 -3.83
C ILE A 352 12.70 11.54 -5.36
N GLY A 353 12.83 10.28 -5.78
CA GLY A 353 12.79 9.88 -7.19
C GLY A 353 14.12 9.86 -7.92
N LEU A 354 15.27 9.93 -7.21
CA LEU A 354 16.60 9.71 -7.83
C LEU A 354 16.71 8.28 -8.39
N VAL A 355 16.37 7.30 -7.55
CA VAL A 355 16.01 5.94 -7.97
C VAL A 355 14.49 5.91 -8.09
N GLN A 356 13.97 6.09 -9.30
CA GLN A 356 12.54 6.23 -9.53
C GLN A 356 11.84 4.88 -9.40
N VAL A 357 10.91 4.81 -8.44
CA VAL A 357 10.04 3.65 -8.21
C VAL A 357 8.59 4.12 -8.32
N GLY A 358 7.80 3.46 -9.16
CA GLY A 358 6.45 3.92 -9.50
C GLY A 358 6.45 5.15 -10.41
N SER A 359 5.25 5.64 -10.72
CA SER A 359 5.01 6.67 -11.73
C SER A 359 4.76 8.08 -11.16
N GLN A 360 4.77 8.23 -9.84
CA GLN A 360 4.58 9.51 -9.16
C GLN A 360 5.87 10.34 -9.12
N ALA A 361 5.72 11.66 -9.26
CA ALA A 361 6.80 12.64 -9.11
C ALA A 361 7.12 12.93 -7.63
N MET A 362 6.10 12.88 -6.77
CA MET A 362 6.17 13.07 -5.32
C MET A 362 4.96 12.40 -4.66
N ALA A 363 4.96 12.27 -3.34
CA ALA A 363 3.83 11.75 -2.56
C ALA A 363 3.86 12.33 -1.14
N ASP A 364 2.69 12.60 -0.54
CA ASP A 364 2.64 13.28 0.76
C ASP A 364 3.22 12.38 1.87
N ARG A 365 2.99 11.06 1.79
CA ARG A 365 3.60 10.05 2.68
C ARG A 365 5.13 10.10 2.79
N TYR A 366 5.83 10.59 1.76
CA TYR A 366 7.30 10.70 1.79
C TYR A 366 7.80 11.73 2.80
N THR A 367 6.92 12.59 3.31
CA THR A 367 7.26 13.67 4.23
C THR A 367 7.21 13.27 5.70
N TYR A 368 6.65 12.10 6.03
CA TYR A 368 6.32 11.69 7.40
C TYR A 368 7.51 11.77 8.39
N VAL A 369 8.66 11.17 8.06
CA VAL A 369 9.90 11.31 8.86
C VAL A 369 10.71 12.58 8.51
N PRO A 370 10.85 12.99 7.24
CA PRO A 370 11.65 14.15 6.90
C PRO A 370 11.21 15.48 7.52
N LEU A 371 9.91 15.72 7.67
CA LEU A 371 9.40 16.99 8.21
C LEU A 371 9.78 17.22 9.67
N ILE A 372 10.15 16.18 10.42
CA ILE A 372 10.68 16.31 11.78
C ILE A 372 11.86 17.28 11.79
N GLY A 373 12.72 17.23 10.77
CA GLY A 373 13.84 18.15 10.62
C GLY A 373 13.39 19.61 10.51
N LEU A 374 12.42 19.90 9.64
CA LEU A 374 11.87 21.26 9.49
C LEU A 374 11.12 21.71 10.75
N PHE A 375 10.37 20.83 11.41
CA PHE A 375 9.69 21.12 12.67
C PHE A 375 10.68 21.49 13.78
N ILE A 376 11.83 20.81 13.86
CA ILE A 376 12.91 21.18 14.78
C ILE A 376 13.43 22.59 14.46
N MET A 377 13.68 22.91 13.18
CA MET A 377 14.15 24.24 12.78
C MET A 377 13.17 25.34 13.20
N VAL A 378 11.88 25.14 12.94
CA VAL A 378 10.84 26.12 13.29
C VAL A 378 10.69 26.23 14.81
N SER A 379 10.60 25.11 15.52
CA SER A 379 10.37 25.10 16.97
C SER A 379 11.48 25.77 17.76
N TRP A 380 12.75 25.45 17.46
CA TRP A 380 13.89 26.09 18.13
C TRP A 380 14.18 27.47 17.56
N GLY A 381 14.13 27.64 16.24
CA GLY A 381 14.47 28.89 15.57
C GLY A 381 13.57 30.05 15.99
N VAL A 382 12.24 29.89 15.93
CA VAL A 382 11.31 30.97 16.31
C VAL A 382 11.48 31.35 17.78
N GLN A 383 11.71 30.39 18.66
CA GLN A 383 11.94 30.65 20.09
C GLN A 383 13.26 31.38 20.35
N ASP A 384 14.31 31.06 19.59
CA ASP A 384 15.60 31.73 19.73
C ASP A 384 15.56 33.16 19.14
N LEU A 385 14.85 33.37 18.02
CA LEU A 385 14.65 34.71 17.44
C LEU A 385 13.84 35.64 18.36
N LEU A 386 12.80 35.13 19.01
CA LEU A 386 11.92 35.91 19.89
C LEU A 386 12.36 35.93 21.35
N SER A 387 13.54 35.40 21.66
CA SER A 387 14.05 35.23 23.02
C SER A 387 14.05 36.53 23.83
N ASN A 388 14.37 37.67 23.21
CA ASN A 388 14.44 38.98 23.87
C ASN A 388 13.11 39.75 23.88
N TRP A 389 12.03 39.19 23.32
CA TRP A 389 10.76 39.90 23.19
C TRP A 389 9.88 39.76 24.44
N ARG A 390 9.41 40.89 24.98
CA ARG A 390 8.62 40.97 26.24
C ARG A 390 7.34 40.14 26.21
N TYR A 391 6.68 40.04 25.05
CA TYR A 391 5.41 39.34 24.87
C TYR A 391 5.55 37.92 24.30
N ARG A 392 6.77 37.35 24.33
CA ARG A 392 7.06 36.06 23.68
C ARG A 392 6.13 34.95 24.12
N MET A 393 5.80 34.84 25.41
CA MET A 393 4.95 33.76 25.92
C MET A 393 3.50 33.89 25.45
N GLN A 394 2.92 35.09 25.49
CA GLN A 394 1.57 35.34 24.98
C GLN A 394 1.52 35.07 23.47
N PHE A 395 2.53 35.56 22.74
CA PHE A 395 2.66 35.31 21.31
C PHE A 395 2.74 33.82 21.01
N PHE A 396 3.58 33.05 21.73
CA PHE A 396 3.71 31.60 21.51
C PHE A 396 2.42 30.86 21.80
N LEU A 397 1.73 31.17 22.89
CA LEU A 397 0.49 30.49 23.24
C LEU A 397 -0.61 30.78 22.20
N LEU A 398 -0.78 32.05 21.82
CA LEU A 398 -1.80 32.44 20.84
C LEU A 398 -1.48 31.92 19.43
N SER A 399 -0.24 32.08 18.97
CA SER A 399 0.17 31.59 17.64
C SER A 399 0.14 30.07 17.54
N SER A 400 0.62 29.35 18.56
CA SER A 400 0.57 27.87 18.57
C SER A 400 -0.87 27.37 18.63
N GLY A 401 -1.73 27.98 19.45
CA GLY A 401 -3.16 27.65 19.50
C GLY A 401 -3.81 27.82 18.12
N LEU A 402 -3.60 28.97 17.47
CA LEU A 402 -4.13 29.24 16.14
C LEU A 402 -3.60 28.26 15.09
N ILE A 403 -2.28 28.04 15.05
CA ILE A 403 -1.64 27.12 14.11
C ILE A 403 -2.21 25.70 14.29
N PHE A 404 -2.28 25.20 15.52
CA PHE A 404 -2.80 23.86 15.78
C PHE A 404 -4.29 23.74 15.47
N SER A 405 -5.11 24.75 15.76
CA SER A 405 -6.52 24.75 15.35
C SER A 405 -6.67 24.69 13.82
N ILE A 406 -5.88 25.47 13.08
CA ILE A 406 -5.88 25.43 11.61
C ILE A 406 -5.43 24.06 11.10
N LEU A 407 -4.31 23.54 11.60
CA LEU A 407 -3.80 22.23 11.18
C LEU A 407 -4.77 21.09 11.53
N MET A 408 -5.43 21.14 12.68
CA MET A 408 -6.47 20.17 13.05
C MET A 408 -7.63 20.19 12.06
N VAL A 409 -8.14 21.37 11.69
CA VAL A 409 -9.23 21.49 10.71
C VAL A 409 -8.79 20.98 9.34
N LEU A 410 -7.61 21.38 8.87
CA LEU A 410 -7.08 20.92 7.58
C LEU A 410 -6.84 19.41 7.55
N SER A 411 -6.29 18.84 8.63
CA SER A 411 -6.07 17.39 8.74
C SER A 411 -7.37 16.63 8.82
N TRP A 412 -8.35 17.14 9.58
CA TRP A 412 -9.69 16.54 9.63
C TRP A 412 -10.34 16.51 8.24
N MET A 413 -10.29 17.62 7.50
CA MET A 413 -10.80 17.68 6.12
C MET A 413 -10.04 16.71 5.21
N GLN A 414 -8.71 16.66 5.34
CA GLN A 414 -7.88 15.76 4.55
C GLN A 414 -8.19 14.29 4.85
N VAL A 415 -8.47 13.92 6.11
CA VAL A 415 -8.86 12.56 6.50
C VAL A 415 -10.14 12.15 5.76
N GLN A 416 -11.12 13.04 5.64
CA GLN A 416 -12.39 12.73 4.95
C GLN A 416 -12.21 12.34 3.47
N HIS A 417 -11.15 12.82 2.80
CA HIS A 417 -10.86 12.39 1.44
C HIS A 417 -10.47 10.91 1.33
N TRP A 418 -10.03 10.30 2.43
CA TRP A 418 -9.65 8.88 2.50
C TRP A 418 -10.81 7.95 2.87
N GLN A 419 -12.06 8.43 2.84
CA GLN A 419 -13.22 7.64 3.23
C GLN A 419 -13.50 6.46 2.28
N SER A 420 -13.35 6.66 0.97
CA SER A 420 -13.59 5.64 -0.06
C SER A 420 -12.73 5.89 -1.29
N SER A 421 -12.56 4.87 -2.13
CA SER A 421 -11.81 4.97 -3.39
C SER A 421 -12.32 6.11 -4.28
N ILE A 422 -13.65 6.23 -4.45
CA ILE A 422 -14.26 7.25 -5.30
C ILE A 422 -13.94 8.66 -4.76
N THR A 423 -14.22 8.92 -3.48
CA THR A 423 -13.97 10.24 -2.86
C THR A 423 -12.50 10.63 -2.96
N LEU A 424 -11.58 9.69 -2.74
CA LEU A 424 -10.14 9.91 -2.79
C LEU A 424 -9.67 10.25 -4.21
N PHE A 425 -10.13 9.49 -5.20
CA PHE A 425 -9.72 9.70 -6.59
C PHE A 425 -10.37 10.96 -7.20
N GLU A 426 -11.63 11.25 -6.89
CA GLU A 426 -12.27 12.51 -7.29
C GLU A 426 -11.54 13.72 -6.71
N HIS A 427 -11.15 13.67 -5.43
CA HIS A 427 -10.32 14.71 -4.83
C HIS A 427 -8.99 14.86 -5.57
N ALA A 428 -8.28 13.75 -5.80
CA ALA A 428 -7.01 13.77 -6.52
C ALA A 428 -7.15 14.38 -7.94
N LEU A 429 -8.24 14.12 -8.67
CA LEU A 429 -8.50 14.73 -9.98
C LEU A 429 -8.84 16.23 -9.88
N ARG A 430 -9.46 16.69 -8.78
CA ARG A 430 -9.72 18.13 -8.57
C ARG A 430 -8.44 18.92 -8.32
N VAL A 431 -7.48 18.32 -7.61
CA VAL A 431 -6.25 19.02 -7.19
C VAL A 431 -5.02 18.74 -8.05
N THR A 432 -5.10 17.79 -8.98
CA THR A 432 -4.02 17.47 -9.93
C THR A 432 -4.47 17.61 -11.39
N LYS A 433 -3.51 17.67 -12.33
CA LYS A 433 -3.78 17.80 -13.77
C LYS A 433 -3.09 16.68 -14.53
N GLY A 434 -3.71 16.20 -15.61
CA GLY A 434 -3.13 15.17 -16.48
C GLY A 434 -2.93 13.83 -15.77
N ASN A 435 -3.81 13.47 -14.84
CA ASN A 435 -3.64 12.30 -13.99
C ASN A 435 -4.32 11.06 -14.58
N TYR A 436 -3.73 10.49 -15.64
CA TYR A 436 -4.28 9.34 -16.35
C TYR A 436 -4.49 8.12 -15.42
N LEU A 437 -3.59 7.92 -14.46
CA LEU A 437 -3.63 6.81 -13.51
C LEU A 437 -4.83 6.93 -12.56
N VAL A 438 -5.04 8.12 -11.99
CA VAL A 438 -6.21 8.36 -11.13
C VAL A 438 -7.52 8.31 -11.92
N HIS A 439 -7.54 8.78 -13.18
CA HIS A 439 -8.72 8.57 -14.04
C HIS A 439 -9.04 7.08 -14.19
N ASN A 440 -8.06 6.24 -14.50
CA ASN A 440 -8.28 4.80 -14.59
C ASN A 440 -8.76 4.19 -13.28
N ASN A 441 -8.12 4.53 -12.15
CA ASN A 441 -8.50 3.96 -10.86
C ASN A 441 -9.90 4.40 -10.40
N LEU A 442 -10.28 5.64 -10.69
CA LEU A 442 -11.66 6.10 -10.50
C LEU A 442 -12.63 5.33 -11.39
N GLY A 443 -12.27 5.08 -12.65
CA GLY A 443 -13.06 4.23 -13.54
C GLY A 443 -13.26 2.82 -12.99
N VAL A 444 -12.22 2.19 -12.46
CA VAL A 444 -12.32 0.87 -11.80
C VAL A 444 -13.26 0.93 -10.59
N ALA A 445 -13.09 1.93 -9.72
CA ALA A 445 -13.93 2.08 -8.53
C ALA A 445 -15.41 2.33 -8.89
N LEU A 446 -15.68 3.14 -9.91
CA LEU A 446 -17.04 3.39 -10.42
C LEU A 446 -17.66 2.14 -11.04
N PHE A 447 -16.88 1.36 -11.79
CA PHE A 447 -17.37 0.12 -12.39
C PHE A 447 -17.78 -0.90 -11.32
N GLN A 448 -17.01 -1.01 -10.24
CA GLN A 448 -17.36 -1.86 -9.10
C GLN A 448 -18.59 -1.39 -8.34
N ASP A 449 -18.85 -0.08 -8.33
CA ASP A 449 -20.07 0.54 -7.79
C ASP A 449 -21.27 0.42 -8.76
N GLY A 450 -21.11 -0.30 -9.88
CA GLY A 450 -22.14 -0.52 -10.89
C GLY A 450 -22.34 0.65 -11.87
N LYS A 451 -21.53 1.71 -11.77
CA LYS A 451 -21.60 2.92 -12.60
C LYS A 451 -20.75 2.78 -13.87
N SER A 452 -21.09 1.79 -14.69
CA SER A 452 -20.35 1.42 -15.91
C SER A 452 -20.19 2.58 -16.91
N ASP A 453 -21.21 3.42 -17.08
CA ASP A 453 -21.15 4.52 -18.06
C ASP A 453 -20.21 5.64 -17.60
N GLU A 454 -20.22 5.99 -16.31
CA GLU A 454 -19.28 6.95 -15.73
C GLU A 454 -17.84 6.40 -15.78
N ALA A 455 -17.66 5.10 -15.49
CA ALA A 455 -16.37 4.44 -15.60
C ALA A 455 -15.76 4.57 -17.00
N MET A 456 -16.55 4.37 -18.04
CA MET A 456 -16.13 4.53 -19.44
C MET A 456 -15.63 5.94 -19.77
N VAL A 457 -16.28 6.99 -19.23
CA VAL A 457 -15.82 8.38 -19.38
C VAL A 457 -14.42 8.55 -18.81
N HIS A 458 -14.18 8.00 -17.62
CA HIS A 458 -12.88 8.11 -16.96
C HIS A 458 -11.78 7.29 -17.66
N PHE A 459 -12.07 6.07 -18.13
CA PHE A 459 -11.11 5.30 -18.93
C PHE A 459 -10.76 6.00 -20.26
N ALA A 460 -11.77 6.54 -20.96
CA ALA A 460 -11.54 7.32 -22.17
C ALA A 460 -10.66 8.55 -21.89
N LYS A 461 -10.86 9.21 -20.74
CA LYS A 461 -10.03 10.35 -20.35
C LYS A 461 -8.59 9.95 -20.03
N ALA A 462 -8.37 8.79 -19.40
CA ALA A 462 -7.04 8.23 -19.19
C ALA A 462 -6.32 8.01 -20.53
N CYS A 463 -6.99 7.41 -21.52
CA CYS A 463 -6.44 7.23 -22.88
C CYS A 463 -6.19 8.56 -23.62
N GLN A 464 -7.02 9.59 -23.41
CA GLN A 464 -6.77 10.92 -23.99
C GLN A 464 -5.49 11.56 -23.44
N ILE A 465 -5.23 11.40 -22.14
CA ILE A 465 -4.04 11.95 -21.47
C ILE A 465 -2.80 11.12 -21.83
N LYS A 466 -2.94 9.79 -21.85
CA LYS A 466 -1.87 8.84 -22.17
C LYS A 466 -2.37 7.80 -23.19
N PRO A 467 -2.17 8.05 -24.51
CA PRO A 467 -2.70 7.21 -25.59
C PRO A 467 -2.22 5.76 -25.61
N ASP A 468 -1.07 5.48 -25.01
CA ASP A 468 -0.45 4.17 -24.86
C ASP A 468 -0.71 3.55 -23.48
N TYR A 469 -1.74 3.99 -22.75
CA TYR A 469 -2.04 3.44 -21.43
C TYR A 469 -2.87 2.16 -21.53
N TYR A 470 -2.15 1.04 -21.42
CA TYR A 470 -2.67 -0.31 -21.49
C TYR A 470 -3.90 -0.59 -20.61
N ASP A 471 -3.83 -0.29 -19.31
CA ASP A 471 -4.87 -0.68 -18.33
C ASP A 471 -6.24 -0.10 -18.69
N ALA A 472 -6.27 1.15 -19.17
CA ALA A 472 -7.52 1.80 -19.56
C ALA A 472 -8.20 1.10 -20.74
N TYR A 473 -7.46 0.65 -21.76
CA TYR A 473 -8.06 -0.12 -22.86
C TYR A 473 -8.57 -1.49 -22.40
N ASN A 474 -7.81 -2.19 -21.55
CA ASN A 474 -8.26 -3.47 -21.00
C ASN A 474 -9.54 -3.32 -20.17
N ASN A 475 -9.59 -2.28 -19.33
CA ASN A 475 -10.75 -1.99 -18.48
C ASN A 475 -11.98 -1.58 -19.30
N MET A 476 -11.82 -0.77 -20.36
CA MET A 476 -12.93 -0.49 -21.29
C MET A 476 -13.48 -1.77 -21.91
N GLY A 477 -12.61 -2.71 -22.30
CA GLY A 477 -13.01 -4.02 -22.81
C GLY A 477 -13.84 -4.80 -21.79
N LEU A 478 -13.42 -4.83 -20.52
CA LEU A 478 -14.17 -5.49 -19.44
C LEU A 478 -15.56 -4.87 -19.23
N VAL A 479 -15.64 -3.54 -19.18
CA VAL A 479 -16.93 -2.85 -19.01
C VAL A 479 -17.86 -3.15 -20.18
N LEU A 480 -17.39 -3.01 -21.42
CA LEU A 480 -18.18 -3.27 -22.63
C LEU A 480 -18.65 -4.73 -22.70
N GLY A 481 -17.77 -5.67 -22.33
CA GLY A 481 -18.11 -7.09 -22.24
C GLY A 481 -19.23 -7.36 -21.24
N SER A 482 -19.18 -6.73 -20.06
CA SER A 482 -20.24 -6.84 -19.05
C SER A 482 -21.58 -6.24 -19.49
N GLN A 483 -21.56 -5.27 -20.42
CA GLN A 483 -22.76 -4.68 -21.04
C GLN A 483 -23.28 -5.47 -22.24
N GLY A 484 -22.63 -6.59 -22.62
CA GLY A 484 -22.97 -7.38 -23.81
C GLY A 484 -22.51 -6.75 -25.14
N LYS A 485 -21.75 -5.65 -25.11
CA LYS A 485 -21.18 -4.99 -26.30
C LYS A 485 -19.87 -5.67 -26.70
N VAL A 486 -19.97 -6.95 -27.04
CA VAL A 486 -18.82 -7.85 -27.17
C VAL A 486 -17.87 -7.43 -28.32
N ASP A 487 -18.40 -7.00 -29.47
CA ASP A 487 -17.56 -6.56 -30.59
C ASP A 487 -16.70 -5.33 -30.24
N GLU A 488 -17.26 -4.37 -29.52
CA GLU A 488 -16.52 -3.20 -29.02
C GLU A 488 -15.47 -3.61 -27.99
N ALA A 489 -15.82 -4.53 -27.09
CA ALA A 489 -14.88 -5.07 -26.10
C ALA A 489 -13.65 -5.70 -26.77
N ILE A 490 -13.86 -6.53 -27.81
CA ILE A 490 -12.80 -7.14 -28.62
C ILE A 490 -11.87 -6.08 -29.22
N ALA A 491 -12.44 -5.02 -29.80
CA ALA A 491 -11.64 -3.92 -30.37
C ALA A 491 -10.74 -3.24 -29.32
N HIS A 492 -11.25 -3.07 -28.10
CA HIS A 492 -10.48 -2.52 -26.99
C HIS A 492 -9.39 -3.47 -26.48
N TYR A 493 -9.66 -4.78 -26.38
CA TYR A 493 -8.63 -5.76 -26.04
C TYR A 493 -7.51 -5.83 -27.07
N TYR A 494 -7.81 -5.74 -28.37
CA TYR A 494 -6.77 -5.67 -29.41
C TYR A 494 -5.91 -4.41 -29.28
N LYS A 495 -6.49 -3.25 -28.93
CA LYS A 495 -5.71 -2.03 -28.64
C LYS A 495 -4.80 -2.23 -27.43
N ALA A 496 -5.28 -2.86 -26.37
CA ALA A 496 -4.48 -3.19 -25.19
C ALA A 496 -3.31 -4.13 -25.55
N LEU A 497 -3.58 -5.22 -26.28
CA LEU A 497 -2.55 -6.17 -26.72
C LEU A 497 -1.56 -5.58 -27.73
N LYS A 498 -1.95 -4.56 -28.50
CA LYS A 498 -0.99 -3.83 -29.35
C LYS A 498 0.05 -3.06 -28.52
N ILE A 499 -0.33 -2.59 -27.33
CA ILE A 499 0.57 -1.87 -26.41
C ILE A 499 1.40 -2.87 -25.62
N LYS A 500 0.76 -3.91 -25.06
CA LYS A 500 1.41 -4.95 -24.26
C LYS A 500 1.03 -6.33 -24.80
N PRO A 501 1.79 -6.85 -25.78
CA PRO A 501 1.47 -8.13 -26.44
C PRO A 501 1.49 -9.32 -25.49
N ASP A 502 2.46 -9.36 -24.56
CA ASP A 502 2.62 -10.49 -23.65
C ASP A 502 1.81 -10.31 -22.35
N HIS A 503 0.48 -10.16 -22.44
CA HIS A 503 -0.40 -10.08 -21.28
C HIS A 503 -1.42 -11.24 -21.20
N PRO A 504 -1.22 -12.22 -20.30
CA PRO A 504 -2.00 -13.46 -20.32
C PRO A 504 -3.48 -13.23 -19.97
N GLU A 505 -3.79 -12.35 -19.02
CA GLU A 505 -5.16 -12.10 -18.59
C GLU A 505 -6.00 -11.44 -19.70
N THR A 506 -5.39 -10.62 -20.56
CA THR A 506 -6.11 -9.95 -21.64
C THR A 506 -6.33 -10.85 -22.83
N HIS A 507 -5.37 -11.72 -23.12
CA HIS A 507 -5.61 -12.84 -24.04
C HIS A 507 -6.75 -13.74 -23.54
N ASN A 508 -6.81 -14.04 -22.24
CA ASN A 508 -7.92 -14.79 -21.66
C ASN A 508 -9.26 -14.03 -21.79
N ASN A 509 -9.31 -12.75 -21.44
CA ASN A 509 -10.53 -11.92 -21.55
C ASN A 509 -11.02 -11.79 -23.00
N LEU A 510 -10.08 -11.61 -23.94
CA LEU A 510 -10.39 -11.61 -25.37
C LEU A 510 -10.92 -12.97 -25.83
N GLY A 511 -10.32 -14.07 -25.36
CA GLY A 511 -10.83 -15.42 -25.61
C GLY A 511 -12.26 -15.62 -25.11
N VAL A 512 -12.58 -15.12 -23.91
CA VAL A 512 -13.93 -15.20 -23.34
C VAL A 512 -14.93 -14.42 -24.20
N ALA A 513 -14.56 -13.20 -24.62
CA ALA A 513 -15.37 -12.40 -25.53
C ALA A 513 -15.61 -13.13 -26.87
N LEU A 514 -14.57 -13.75 -27.46
CA LEU A 514 -14.70 -14.50 -28.71
C LEU A 514 -15.58 -15.76 -28.58
N VAL A 515 -15.49 -16.48 -27.45
CA VAL A 515 -16.39 -17.61 -27.14
C VAL A 515 -17.84 -17.17 -27.12
N SER A 516 -18.15 -16.01 -26.54
CA SER A 516 -19.52 -15.49 -26.47
C SER A 516 -20.12 -15.13 -27.84
N LEU A 517 -19.28 -14.88 -28.86
CA LEU A 517 -19.68 -14.72 -30.26
C LEU A 517 -19.67 -16.03 -31.06
N GLY A 518 -19.40 -17.18 -30.43
CA GLY A 518 -19.25 -18.46 -31.11
C GLY A 518 -17.96 -18.61 -31.93
N ARG A 519 -17.01 -17.67 -31.80
CA ARG A 519 -15.72 -17.68 -32.52
C ARG A 519 -14.69 -18.54 -31.81
N TYR A 520 -15.01 -19.83 -31.63
CA TYR A 520 -14.20 -20.74 -30.81
C TYR A 520 -12.77 -20.94 -31.31
N ASN A 521 -12.55 -20.99 -32.63
CA ASN A 521 -11.19 -21.13 -33.20
C ASN A 521 -10.30 -19.92 -32.86
N ASP A 522 -10.84 -18.71 -32.94
CA ASP A 522 -10.10 -17.50 -32.58
C ASP A 522 -9.82 -17.47 -31.08
N ALA A 523 -10.79 -17.88 -30.25
CA ALA A 523 -10.61 -17.97 -28.81
C ALA A 523 -9.50 -18.96 -28.42
N ILE A 524 -9.42 -20.12 -29.09
CA ILE A 524 -8.34 -21.10 -28.89
C ILE A 524 -6.96 -20.46 -29.11
N VAL A 525 -6.80 -19.64 -30.16
CA VAL A 525 -5.54 -18.92 -30.41
C VAL A 525 -5.19 -18.03 -29.22
N GLN A 526 -6.16 -17.26 -28.72
CA GLN A 526 -5.93 -16.34 -27.61
C GLN A 526 -5.63 -17.08 -26.30
N TYR A 527 -6.38 -18.11 -25.94
CA TYR A 527 -6.06 -18.92 -24.76
C TYR A 527 -4.71 -19.63 -24.88
N THR A 528 -4.33 -20.07 -26.08
CA THR A 528 -3.02 -20.66 -26.32
C THR A 528 -1.89 -19.65 -26.09
N GLU A 529 -2.05 -18.40 -26.54
CA GLU A 529 -1.10 -17.33 -26.23
C GLU A 529 -1.06 -17.02 -24.72
N ALA A 530 -2.20 -16.94 -24.05
CA ALA A 530 -2.26 -16.75 -22.60
C ALA A 530 -1.46 -17.84 -21.87
N LEU A 531 -1.59 -19.11 -22.29
CA LEU A 531 -0.88 -20.26 -21.74
C LEU A 531 0.58 -20.36 -22.17
N ARG A 532 0.95 -19.82 -23.34
CA ARG A 532 2.35 -19.67 -23.75
C ARG A 532 3.08 -18.72 -22.79
N ILE A 533 2.42 -17.63 -22.40
CA ILE A 533 2.98 -16.61 -21.49
C ILE A 533 2.93 -17.08 -20.04
N ASN A 534 1.80 -17.64 -19.59
CA ASN A 534 1.62 -18.19 -18.25
C ASN A 534 1.07 -19.62 -18.29
N PRO A 535 1.94 -20.64 -18.34
CA PRO A 535 1.52 -22.05 -18.41
C PRO A 535 0.74 -22.54 -17.18
N GLY A 536 0.90 -21.87 -16.04
CA GLY A 536 0.28 -22.22 -14.75
C GLY A 536 -1.10 -21.61 -14.52
N CYS A 537 -1.75 -21.04 -15.53
CA CYS A 537 -3.07 -20.44 -15.38
C CYS A 537 -4.19 -21.50 -15.52
N ALA A 538 -4.70 -22.02 -14.39
CA ALA A 538 -5.79 -23.00 -14.39
C ALA A 538 -7.05 -22.50 -15.12
N MET A 539 -7.40 -21.21 -14.93
CA MET A 539 -8.54 -20.57 -15.60
C MET A 539 -8.40 -20.60 -17.13
N ALA A 540 -7.22 -20.28 -17.67
CA ALA A 540 -6.99 -20.30 -19.12
C ALA A 540 -7.03 -21.73 -19.69
N HIS A 541 -6.53 -22.74 -18.96
CA HIS A 541 -6.69 -24.15 -19.36
C HIS A 541 -8.16 -24.56 -19.37
N ASN A 542 -8.93 -24.21 -18.34
CA ASN A 542 -10.37 -24.49 -18.30
C ASN A 542 -11.11 -23.81 -19.47
N ASN A 543 -10.84 -22.53 -19.73
CA ASN A 543 -11.48 -21.79 -20.81
C ASN A 543 -11.10 -22.31 -22.20
N LEU A 544 -9.85 -22.75 -22.40
CA LEU A 544 -9.42 -23.45 -23.60
C LEU A 544 -10.17 -24.78 -23.78
N GLY A 545 -10.35 -25.54 -22.70
CA GLY A 545 -11.13 -26.78 -22.70
C GLY A 545 -12.59 -26.56 -23.08
N ILE A 546 -13.21 -25.48 -22.58
CA ILE A 546 -14.57 -25.06 -22.97
C ILE A 546 -14.64 -24.79 -24.48
N ALA A 547 -13.67 -24.05 -25.03
CA ALA A 547 -13.64 -23.76 -26.46
C ALA A 547 -13.52 -25.04 -27.32
N PHE A 548 -12.66 -25.99 -26.94
CA PHE A 548 -12.57 -27.29 -27.62
C PHE A 548 -13.86 -28.12 -27.49
N ALA A 549 -14.47 -28.14 -26.31
CA ALA A 549 -15.71 -28.88 -26.08
C ALA A 549 -16.88 -28.36 -26.93
N ASN A 550 -16.94 -27.04 -27.18
CA ASN A 550 -17.93 -26.44 -28.07
C ASN A 550 -17.69 -26.79 -29.54
N LEU A 551 -16.44 -26.99 -29.96
CA LEU A 551 -16.10 -27.52 -31.28
C LEU A 551 -16.26 -29.05 -31.41
N GLY A 552 -16.73 -29.74 -30.35
CA GLY A 552 -16.84 -31.20 -30.33
C GLY A 552 -15.50 -31.94 -30.20
N ARG A 553 -14.39 -31.22 -29.99
CA ARG A 553 -13.04 -31.75 -29.81
C ARG A 553 -12.85 -32.23 -28.36
N LEU A 554 -13.63 -33.25 -27.98
CA LEU A 554 -13.75 -33.71 -26.58
C LEU A 554 -12.44 -34.24 -25.98
N HIS A 555 -11.58 -34.87 -26.79
CA HIS A 555 -10.28 -35.36 -26.31
C HIS A 555 -9.39 -34.21 -25.81
N GLU A 556 -9.29 -33.14 -26.60
CA GLU A 556 -8.48 -31.97 -26.26
C GLU A 556 -9.08 -31.18 -25.09
N ALA A 557 -10.41 -31.09 -25.04
CA ALA A 557 -11.11 -30.48 -23.91
C ALA A 557 -10.76 -31.17 -22.59
N ILE A 558 -10.79 -32.52 -22.56
CA ILE A 558 -10.49 -33.33 -21.38
C ILE A 558 -9.03 -33.15 -20.93
N GLU A 559 -8.08 -33.09 -21.86
CA GLU A 559 -6.67 -32.82 -21.53
C GLU A 559 -6.48 -31.41 -20.93
N CYS A 560 -7.19 -30.41 -21.45
CA CYS A 560 -7.17 -29.05 -20.89
C CYS A 560 -7.76 -28.99 -19.48
N PHE A 561 -8.94 -29.60 -19.25
CA PHE A 561 -9.53 -29.67 -17.91
C PHE A 561 -8.66 -30.44 -16.93
N LYS A 562 -8.03 -31.53 -17.36
CA LYS A 562 -7.07 -32.27 -16.55
C LYS A 562 -5.90 -31.38 -16.11
N LYS A 563 -5.29 -30.62 -17.02
CA LYS A 563 -4.23 -29.65 -16.67
C LYS A 563 -4.72 -28.57 -15.71
N ALA A 564 -5.93 -28.05 -15.90
CA ALA A 564 -6.52 -27.09 -14.97
C ALA A 564 -6.64 -27.66 -13.55
N LEU A 565 -7.03 -28.94 -13.43
CA LEU A 565 -7.16 -29.67 -12.16
C LEU A 565 -5.82 -30.13 -11.57
N GLU A 566 -4.80 -30.37 -12.39
CA GLU A 566 -3.42 -30.60 -11.91
C GLU A 566 -2.85 -29.33 -11.25
N ILE A 567 -3.18 -28.16 -11.80
CA ILE A 567 -2.76 -26.85 -11.26
C ILE A 567 -3.60 -26.47 -10.04
N ASN A 568 -4.93 -26.63 -10.12
CA ASN A 568 -5.86 -26.35 -9.04
C ASN A 568 -6.84 -27.52 -8.86
N PRO A 569 -6.54 -28.47 -7.95
CA PRO A 569 -7.36 -29.67 -7.71
C PRO A 569 -8.79 -29.40 -7.25
N ASP A 570 -9.05 -28.22 -6.70
CA ASP A 570 -10.33 -27.79 -6.14
C ASP A 570 -11.02 -26.74 -7.04
N TYR A 571 -10.72 -26.74 -8.34
CA TYR A 571 -11.39 -25.87 -9.30
C TYR A 571 -12.76 -26.44 -9.70
N ASP A 572 -13.80 -26.00 -9.01
CA ASP A 572 -15.20 -26.38 -9.18
C ASP A 572 -15.69 -26.37 -10.65
N ASP A 573 -15.49 -25.28 -11.37
CA ASP A 573 -15.89 -25.16 -12.78
C ASP A 573 -15.20 -26.22 -13.65
N ALA A 574 -13.89 -26.43 -13.43
CA ALA A 574 -13.12 -27.40 -14.20
C ALA A 574 -13.55 -28.85 -13.89
N LEU A 575 -13.93 -29.16 -12.65
CA LEU A 575 -14.48 -30.47 -12.27
C LEU A 575 -15.81 -30.72 -13.00
N ASN A 576 -16.73 -29.75 -12.98
CA ASN A 576 -18.01 -29.86 -13.67
C ASN A 576 -17.83 -29.96 -15.20
N ASN A 577 -16.94 -29.17 -15.77
CA ASN A 577 -16.66 -29.19 -17.21
C ASN A 577 -15.99 -30.50 -17.65
N MET A 578 -15.08 -31.05 -16.82
CA MET A 578 -14.47 -32.36 -17.03
C MET A 578 -15.54 -33.47 -17.02
N GLY A 579 -16.42 -33.48 -16.02
CA GLY A 579 -17.53 -34.44 -15.93
C GLY A 579 -18.43 -34.36 -17.15
N SER A 580 -18.78 -33.15 -17.59
CA SER A 580 -19.62 -32.90 -18.76
C SER A 580 -18.96 -33.39 -20.06
N ALA A 581 -17.67 -33.12 -20.24
CA ALA A 581 -16.92 -33.58 -21.41
C ALA A 581 -16.79 -35.12 -21.45
N LEU A 582 -16.55 -35.76 -20.31
CA LEU A 582 -16.49 -37.22 -20.18
C LEU A 582 -17.85 -37.87 -20.47
N ALA A 583 -18.94 -37.30 -19.96
CA ALA A 583 -20.30 -37.78 -20.22
C ALA A 583 -20.67 -37.68 -21.71
N ARG A 584 -20.24 -36.60 -22.39
CA ARG A 584 -20.41 -36.44 -23.85
C ARG A 584 -19.57 -37.42 -24.66
N ARG A 585 -18.40 -37.83 -24.14
CA ARG A 585 -17.53 -38.84 -24.75
C ARG A 585 -18.02 -40.29 -24.49
N GLY A 586 -19.00 -40.46 -23.60
CA GLY A 586 -19.55 -41.77 -23.21
C GLY A 586 -18.86 -42.41 -21.99
N ASP A 587 -17.89 -41.74 -21.37
CA ASP A 587 -17.23 -42.20 -20.15
C ASP A 587 -18.02 -41.77 -18.90
N VAL A 588 -19.22 -42.33 -18.78
CA VAL A 588 -20.22 -41.89 -17.79
C VAL A 588 -19.78 -42.20 -16.36
N ARG A 589 -18.98 -43.26 -16.13
CA ARG A 589 -18.47 -43.62 -14.81
C ARG A 589 -17.53 -42.56 -14.26
N ASN A 590 -16.53 -42.13 -15.05
CA ASN A 590 -15.64 -41.06 -14.62
C ASN A 590 -16.37 -39.72 -14.54
N ALA A 591 -17.37 -39.47 -15.38
CA ALA A 591 -18.20 -38.27 -15.28
C ALA A 591 -18.88 -38.13 -13.91
N VAL A 592 -19.50 -39.21 -13.41
CA VAL A 592 -20.11 -39.27 -12.07
C VAL A 592 -19.09 -38.91 -10.98
N TYR A 593 -17.89 -39.49 -11.02
CA TYR A 593 -16.82 -39.20 -10.05
C TYR A 593 -16.47 -37.71 -9.99
N TYR A 594 -16.28 -37.06 -11.14
CA TYR A 594 -15.94 -35.63 -11.17
C TYR A 594 -17.08 -34.72 -10.73
N PHE A 595 -18.34 -35.07 -11.04
CA PHE A 595 -19.50 -34.34 -10.52
C PHE A 595 -19.66 -34.49 -9.01
N GLU A 596 -19.46 -35.69 -8.45
CA GLU A 596 -19.48 -35.91 -7.00
C GLU A 596 -18.38 -35.10 -6.31
N LYS A 597 -17.17 -35.05 -6.89
CA LYS A 597 -16.08 -34.21 -6.38
C LYS A 597 -16.43 -32.72 -6.45
N ALA A 598 -17.09 -32.25 -7.51
CA ALA A 598 -17.56 -30.86 -7.60
C ALA A 598 -18.59 -30.54 -6.50
N LEU A 599 -19.53 -31.46 -6.20
CA LEU A 599 -20.50 -31.29 -5.12
C LEU A 599 -19.89 -31.38 -3.70
N GLN A 600 -18.74 -32.01 -3.54
CA GLN A 600 -18.01 -31.96 -2.27
C GLN A 600 -17.45 -30.55 -1.99
N LEU A 601 -17.15 -29.77 -3.02
CA LEU A 601 -16.68 -28.39 -2.90
C LEU A 601 -17.85 -27.40 -2.77
N ASP A 602 -18.88 -27.58 -3.61
CA ASP A 602 -20.11 -26.80 -3.55
C ASP A 602 -21.34 -27.71 -3.63
N ALA A 603 -21.87 -28.05 -2.46
CA ALA A 603 -23.07 -28.88 -2.33
C ALA A 603 -24.35 -28.20 -2.83
N ASN A 604 -24.33 -26.88 -3.08
CA ASN A 604 -25.50 -26.11 -3.52
C ASN A 604 -25.42 -25.75 -5.01
N ASN A 605 -24.65 -26.48 -5.82
CA ASN A 605 -24.56 -26.23 -7.25
C ASN A 605 -25.66 -26.94 -8.05
N ALA A 606 -26.75 -26.23 -8.34
CA ALA A 606 -27.89 -26.77 -9.09
C ALA A 606 -27.53 -27.37 -10.46
N MET A 607 -26.56 -26.76 -11.16
CA MET A 607 -26.11 -27.24 -12.47
C MET A 607 -25.39 -28.58 -12.36
N VAL A 608 -24.49 -28.73 -11.38
CA VAL A 608 -23.78 -30.00 -11.15
C VAL A 608 -24.76 -31.10 -10.74
N HIS A 609 -25.75 -30.80 -9.89
CA HIS A 609 -26.82 -31.73 -9.55
C HIS A 609 -27.60 -32.20 -10.79
N ASN A 610 -27.98 -31.30 -11.69
CA ASN A 610 -28.64 -31.67 -12.94
C ASN A 610 -27.73 -32.56 -13.83
N ASN A 611 -26.47 -32.17 -14.00
CA ASN A 611 -25.51 -32.91 -14.83
C ASN A 611 -25.23 -34.33 -14.28
N LEU A 612 -25.10 -34.45 -12.96
CA LEU A 612 -24.95 -35.74 -12.27
C LEU A 612 -26.21 -36.60 -12.43
N GLY A 613 -27.40 -36.01 -12.27
CA GLY A 613 -28.66 -36.72 -12.50
C GLY A 613 -28.76 -37.26 -13.93
N MET A 614 -28.36 -36.48 -14.93
CA MET A 614 -28.32 -36.93 -16.33
C MET A 614 -27.32 -38.09 -16.53
N ALA A 615 -26.14 -38.01 -15.93
CA ALA A 615 -25.14 -39.08 -16.00
C ALA A 615 -25.65 -40.37 -15.34
N LEU A 616 -26.27 -40.27 -14.16
CA LEU A 616 -26.84 -41.41 -13.43
C LEU A 616 -27.99 -42.07 -14.20
N ALA A 617 -28.90 -41.28 -14.78
CA ALA A 617 -29.98 -41.79 -15.62
C ALA A 617 -29.45 -42.58 -16.82
N ARG A 618 -28.37 -42.13 -17.47
CA ARG A 618 -27.71 -42.86 -18.57
C ARG A 618 -27.09 -44.19 -18.13
N THR A 619 -26.79 -44.36 -16.85
CA THR A 619 -26.30 -45.63 -16.28
C THR A 619 -27.42 -46.53 -15.72
N GLY A 620 -28.69 -46.13 -15.89
CA GLY A 620 -29.85 -46.87 -15.36
C GLY A 620 -30.12 -46.65 -13.87
N ARG A 621 -29.37 -45.77 -13.20
CA ARG A 621 -29.57 -45.38 -11.78
C ARG A 621 -30.64 -44.31 -11.69
N TYR A 622 -31.87 -44.66 -12.06
CA TYR A 622 -32.95 -43.68 -12.22
C TYR A 622 -33.41 -43.07 -10.88
N ASP A 623 -33.42 -43.83 -9.79
CA ASP A 623 -33.81 -43.32 -8.46
C ASP A 623 -32.82 -42.26 -7.94
N ASP A 624 -31.52 -42.53 -8.07
CA ASP A 624 -30.46 -41.57 -7.72
C ASP A 624 -30.54 -40.32 -8.61
N ALA A 625 -30.82 -40.50 -9.91
CA ALA A 625 -31.01 -39.38 -10.82
C ALA A 625 -32.19 -38.48 -10.40
N VAL A 626 -33.31 -39.06 -9.99
CA VAL A 626 -34.48 -38.32 -9.46
C VAL A 626 -34.11 -37.50 -8.23
N LEU A 627 -33.30 -38.06 -7.31
CA LEU A 627 -32.83 -37.33 -6.12
C LEU A 627 -32.04 -36.08 -6.52
N HIS A 628 -31.07 -36.21 -7.42
CA HIS A 628 -30.25 -35.09 -7.84
C HIS A 628 -31.04 -34.04 -8.63
N PHE A 629 -31.99 -34.42 -9.50
CA PHE A 629 -32.85 -33.45 -10.16
C PHE A 629 -33.75 -32.69 -9.18
N ARG A 630 -34.25 -33.36 -8.12
CA ARG A 630 -35.04 -32.69 -7.07
C ARG A 630 -34.20 -31.70 -6.27
N GLU A 631 -32.97 -32.05 -5.90
CA GLU A 631 -32.07 -31.10 -5.24
C GLU A 631 -31.72 -29.92 -6.15
N ALA A 632 -31.48 -30.14 -7.45
CA ALA A 632 -31.29 -29.05 -8.42
C ALA A 632 -32.47 -28.08 -8.44
N LEU A 633 -33.71 -28.59 -8.43
CA LEU A 633 -34.93 -27.78 -8.40
C LEU A 633 -35.21 -27.14 -7.04
N LYS A 634 -34.76 -27.74 -5.94
CA LYS A 634 -34.84 -27.13 -4.61
C LYS A 634 -33.90 -25.93 -4.50
N ILE A 635 -32.70 -26.04 -5.06
CA ILE A 635 -31.72 -24.95 -5.12
C ILE A 635 -32.18 -23.88 -6.11
N ARG A 636 -32.66 -24.28 -7.30
CA ARG A 636 -33.12 -23.40 -8.37
C ARG A 636 -34.51 -23.84 -8.89
N PRO A 637 -35.61 -23.33 -8.30
CA PRO A 637 -36.97 -23.74 -8.64
C PRO A 637 -37.38 -23.49 -10.10
N ASP A 638 -36.77 -22.52 -10.76
CA ASP A 638 -37.00 -22.15 -12.16
C ASP A 638 -36.09 -22.89 -13.16
N TYR A 639 -35.36 -23.92 -12.73
CA TYR A 639 -34.45 -24.67 -13.60
C TYR A 639 -35.19 -25.63 -14.54
N LEU A 640 -35.68 -25.09 -15.67
CA LEU A 640 -36.52 -25.81 -16.64
C LEU A 640 -35.89 -27.11 -17.17
N GLU A 641 -34.58 -27.12 -17.40
CA GLU A 641 -33.86 -28.31 -17.87
C GLU A 641 -33.91 -29.45 -16.84
N ALA A 642 -33.64 -29.16 -15.57
CA ALA A 642 -33.72 -30.14 -14.49
C ALA A 642 -35.15 -30.66 -14.30
N TYR A 643 -36.16 -29.80 -14.47
CA TYR A 643 -37.56 -30.22 -14.46
C TYR A 643 -37.89 -31.19 -15.59
N ASN A 644 -37.48 -30.87 -16.81
CA ASN A 644 -37.72 -31.73 -17.98
C ASN A 644 -36.99 -33.07 -17.85
N ASN A 645 -35.75 -33.06 -17.37
CA ASN A 645 -34.97 -34.27 -17.10
C ASN A 645 -35.64 -35.13 -16.02
N LEU A 646 -36.12 -34.53 -14.93
CA LEU A 646 -36.88 -35.22 -13.89
C LEU A 646 -38.14 -35.89 -14.44
N GLN A 647 -38.96 -35.15 -15.21
CA GLN A 647 -40.19 -35.67 -15.80
C GLN A 647 -39.91 -36.85 -16.75
N THR A 648 -38.83 -36.75 -17.53
CA THR A 648 -38.43 -37.80 -18.47
C THR A 648 -38.01 -39.06 -17.72
N THR A 649 -37.19 -38.93 -16.67
CA THR A 649 -36.75 -40.05 -15.85
C THR A 649 -37.91 -40.72 -15.11
N LEU A 650 -38.86 -39.95 -14.56
CA LEU A 650 -40.03 -40.49 -13.88
C LEU A 650 -40.95 -41.28 -14.83
N ARG A 651 -41.10 -40.85 -16.08
CA ARG A 651 -41.83 -41.62 -17.11
C ARG A 651 -41.13 -42.95 -17.39
N HIS A 652 -39.81 -42.93 -17.56
CA HIS A 652 -39.04 -44.16 -17.76
C HIS A 652 -39.19 -45.16 -16.62
N ILE A 653 -39.15 -44.71 -15.36
CA ILE A 653 -39.40 -45.58 -14.19
C ILE A 653 -40.81 -46.18 -14.28
N LYS A 654 -41.83 -45.34 -14.51
CA LYS A 654 -43.24 -45.78 -14.57
C LYS A 654 -43.51 -46.76 -15.71
N ASP A 655 -42.87 -46.56 -16.87
CA ASP A 655 -43.02 -47.45 -18.02
C ASP A 655 -42.28 -48.78 -17.78
N ALA A 656 -41.11 -48.75 -17.13
CA ALA A 656 -40.39 -49.96 -16.72
C ALA A 656 -41.21 -50.80 -15.71
N GLU A 657 -41.83 -50.15 -14.72
CA GLU A 657 -42.72 -50.79 -13.74
C GLU A 657 -44.00 -51.39 -14.39
N ARG A 658 -44.51 -50.76 -15.45
CA ARG A 658 -45.64 -51.29 -16.22
C ARG A 658 -45.28 -52.47 -17.11
N SER A 659 -44.04 -52.52 -17.59
CA SER A 659 -43.54 -53.64 -18.43
C SER A 659 -43.14 -54.88 -17.62
N THR A 660 -42.99 -54.74 -16.30
CA THR A 660 -42.64 -55.83 -15.36
C THR A 660 -43.85 -56.40 -14.60
N ARG A 661 -45.05 -55.81 -14.78
CA ARG A 661 -46.34 -56.34 -14.33
C ARG A 661 -47.07 -56.99 -15.49
#